data_AF-A0A7X9IUV7-F1
#
_entry.id   AF-A0A7X9IUV7-F1
#
_cell.length_a   1.000
_cell.length_b   1.000
_cell.length_c   1.000
_cell.angle_alpha   90.00
_cell.angle_beta   90.00
_cell.angle_gamma   90.00
#
_symmetry.space_group_name_H-M   'P 1'
#
loop_
_entity.id
_entity.type
_entity.pdbx_description
1 polymer ?
#
loop_
_entity_poly.entity_id
_entity_poly.type
_entity_poly.pdbx_seq_one_letter_code
_entity_poly.pdbx_strand_id
1 'polypeptide(L)'
;MRRCTRHGPDAWVPVAVAAILALAGGCAEGAAAGEAGPEGGTDAEGRHDADAGTDAGGDPGPDPGLDAEAGDPGIDLPPFDGADGEEDGGGEADADAGPWCGDFCDPFSIVLLPDTQYYTSKQSWGPDNTYRKQMQWILDHRTSHNIRFVVHLGDITNNNTVDQWEIADRAHRMLDDAGVPYSVVPGNHDYLSPFSRSGTRFNDYFGPTRFAGRPWYGGHYGGGNESNYALFEVGPMRFLVLNLEYGPRKDPLCWAEEVIAAHPDRQVIVVSHCVLTHGGAYDHNCPNVDYLVPGGHGETIWDELVARHSNVFLVLCGHVGDSELVPRAGNGMNLVHQMLVDYQFEAACTAAAPASCTAHCQDGTYTGNGWMRELVFHPLEGRIEARTFTVEDGNAAVFPGGRPWFFCSPADPVGPEGHRWYPSDPSDTVHQFSFDHDLRPPATDVRTDLGLRAFTDRTVNAVGTGDQFAPRIAGRAGGDFVVVWEDDSSPADGAGNYDLMARGFAAGGCQRFAQIEVNPTTAGQQRAPAAGMAADGSFVVAWEDDNDGNGVYQVYARGFRDDGRERFAVRTVNSVAAGQQRHPAVAVAPDGRFVVAWEDDQDNDGDLQVWMRGFEADGSERFADRSAHDDDAGNRRRPALAALPDGGFVVVWEDDGDGNGYYQIHARGFGPDGAERFARLTVNSVADGQQDRPAVAADAAGGFVVLWQDDQENDGNYQIYARGFEADGRPRFADLRVNGDAGGQHLAPAVSVADSGAFVAVWQDDSDGNGSYQIRARAFTAAGSERRAEWTANRFADGQQRAPDAFLERSGGPLVVVWEDDMDGNGAYQILAGGLDLSP
;
A
#
# COMPACT_ATOMS: atom_id res chain seq x y z
N MET A 1 -4.58 -26.60 -57.53
CA MET A 1 -3.41 -26.95 -58.37
C MET A 1 -2.57 -25.70 -58.62
N ARG A 2 -1.27 -25.88 -58.91
CA ARG A 2 -0.21 -24.86 -59.15
C ARG A 2 0.33 -24.16 -57.88
N ARG A 3 1.67 -24.19 -57.78
CA ARG A 3 2.54 -23.52 -56.78
C ARG A 3 3.15 -22.24 -57.38
N CYS A 4 3.82 -21.46 -56.52
CA CYS A 4 4.80 -20.36 -56.74
C CYS A 4 4.28 -18.98 -56.28
N THR A 5 5.03 -18.12 -55.59
CA THR A 5 6.23 -18.26 -54.71
C THR A 5 6.35 -17.00 -53.85
N ARG A 6 7.12 -17.03 -52.76
CA ARG A 6 7.19 -15.96 -51.73
C ARG A 6 8.17 -14.83 -52.10
N HIS A 7 7.79 -13.58 -51.84
CA HIS A 7 8.68 -12.48 -51.45
C HIS A 7 7.89 -11.57 -50.48
N GLY A 8 8.53 -11.11 -49.40
CA GLY A 8 7.99 -10.08 -48.49
C GLY A 8 8.50 -8.68 -48.90
N PRO A 9 8.53 -7.67 -47.99
CA PRO A 9 8.16 -7.73 -46.56
C PRO A 9 7.13 -6.66 -46.13
N ASP A 10 6.95 -6.55 -44.81
CA ASP A 10 6.39 -5.44 -44.04
C ASP A 10 4.87 -5.17 -44.02
N ALA A 11 4.46 -4.67 -42.85
CA ALA A 11 3.14 -4.65 -42.25
C ALA A 11 2.07 -3.79 -42.97
N TRP A 12 0.79 -4.01 -42.61
CA TRP A 12 -0.07 -3.04 -41.87
C TRP A 12 -1.51 -3.57 -41.69
N VAL A 13 -2.10 -3.26 -40.51
CA VAL A 13 -3.54 -3.14 -40.14
C VAL A 13 -4.59 -4.14 -40.68
N PRO A 14 -5.40 -4.79 -39.79
CA PRO A 14 -6.72 -5.29 -40.12
C PRO A 14 -7.81 -4.23 -39.90
N VAL A 15 -8.38 -3.69 -40.97
CA VAL A 15 -9.62 -2.90 -40.94
C VAL A 15 -10.83 -3.84 -40.94
N ALA A 16 -11.84 -3.53 -40.13
CA ALA A 16 -13.07 -4.33 -40.03
C ALA A 16 -13.94 -4.25 -41.29
N VAL A 17 -14.64 -5.34 -41.61
CA VAL A 17 -15.82 -5.33 -42.49
C VAL A 17 -16.90 -6.23 -41.90
N ALA A 18 -18.04 -5.63 -41.53
CA ALA A 18 -19.28 -6.33 -41.24
C ALA A 18 -20.28 -6.09 -42.38
N ALA A 19 -21.01 -7.14 -42.81
CA ALA A 19 -22.16 -6.99 -43.73
C ALA A 19 -23.16 -8.18 -43.68
N ILE A 20 -24.06 -8.15 -42.68
CA ILE A 20 -25.52 -7.93 -42.87
C ILE A 20 -26.40 -8.89 -43.71
N LEU A 21 -27.40 -9.47 -43.01
CA LEU A 21 -28.77 -9.93 -43.41
C LEU A 21 -28.95 -11.07 -44.47
N ALA A 22 -30.05 -11.85 -44.52
CA ALA A 22 -31.40 -11.65 -43.97
C ALA A 22 -32.23 -12.94 -43.65
N LEU A 23 -33.11 -12.83 -42.64
CA LEU A 23 -34.53 -13.25 -42.55
C LEU A 23 -35.04 -14.72 -42.68
N ALA A 24 -35.69 -15.13 -41.57
CA ALA A 24 -37.06 -15.66 -41.45
C ALA A 24 -37.44 -17.11 -41.86
N GLY A 25 -38.13 -17.79 -40.93
CA GLY A 25 -38.90 -19.02 -41.17
C GLY A 25 -39.18 -19.78 -39.87
N GLY A 26 -40.41 -19.72 -39.35
CA GLY A 26 -40.82 -20.46 -38.15
C GLY A 26 -41.80 -21.61 -38.47
N CYS A 27 -41.88 -22.58 -37.57
CA CYS A 27 -43.02 -23.50 -37.42
C CYS A 27 -43.04 -24.04 -35.99
N ALA A 28 -44.24 -24.36 -35.47
CA ALA A 28 -44.48 -24.81 -34.10
C ALA A 28 -44.97 -26.27 -34.07
N GLU A 29 -44.90 -26.90 -32.89
CA GLU A 29 -45.70 -28.02 -32.33
C GLU A 29 -44.82 -28.78 -31.30
N GLY A 30 -45.27 -29.14 -30.09
CA GLY A 30 -46.51 -28.79 -29.39
C GLY A 30 -46.70 -29.61 -28.09
N ALA A 31 -47.56 -29.12 -27.18
CA ALA A 31 -48.36 -29.84 -26.16
C ALA A 31 -47.67 -30.73 -25.08
N ALA A 32 -48.19 -30.87 -23.85
CA ALA A 32 -49.19 -30.10 -23.07
C ALA A 32 -49.31 -30.66 -21.62
N ALA A 33 -49.81 -29.81 -20.69
CA ALA A 33 -50.47 -30.12 -19.40
C ALA A 33 -49.65 -30.88 -18.33
N GLY A 34 -49.87 -30.73 -17.02
CA GLY A 34 -50.82 -29.99 -16.17
C GLY A 34 -50.81 -30.70 -14.79
N GLU A 35 -51.26 -30.21 -13.64
CA GLU A 35 -51.95 -29.01 -13.15
C GLU A 35 -52.10 -29.22 -11.61
N ALA A 36 -52.40 -28.16 -10.84
CA ALA A 36 -53.06 -28.17 -9.50
C ALA A 36 -52.35 -28.75 -8.23
N GLY A 37 -52.30 -27.91 -7.17
CA GLY A 37 -52.34 -28.32 -5.74
C GLY A 37 -53.80 -28.36 -5.23
N PRO A 38 -54.15 -27.91 -4.00
CA PRO A 38 -53.35 -27.49 -2.83
C PRO A 38 -53.87 -28.14 -1.50
N GLU A 39 -53.93 -27.37 -0.39
CA GLU A 39 -54.39 -27.70 1.00
C GLU A 39 -53.35 -28.42 1.90
N GLY A 40 -53.21 -28.14 3.21
CA GLY A 40 -53.79 -27.08 4.05
C GLY A 40 -53.76 -27.40 5.57
N GLY A 41 -53.65 -26.37 6.45
CA GLY A 41 -53.97 -26.44 7.90
C GLY A 41 -52.78 -26.32 8.88
N THR A 42 -52.73 -25.31 9.78
CA THR A 42 -53.20 -25.32 11.21
C THR A 42 -52.24 -26.07 12.17
N ASP A 43 -51.86 -25.67 13.40
CA ASP A 43 -52.22 -24.58 14.34
C ASP A 43 -51.19 -24.59 15.52
N ALA A 44 -51.02 -23.62 16.45
CA ALA A 44 -51.46 -22.23 16.60
C ALA A 44 -50.79 -21.54 17.84
N GLU A 45 -50.70 -20.19 17.84
CA GLU A 45 -50.52 -19.25 18.99
C GLU A 45 -49.24 -19.27 19.89
N GLY A 46 -48.74 -18.12 20.38
CA GLY A 46 -49.15 -16.74 20.05
C GLY A 46 -48.55 -15.59 20.89
N ARG A 47 -48.78 -14.37 20.38
CA ARG A 47 -48.96 -13.06 21.04
C ARG A 47 -47.92 -12.56 22.06
N HIS A 48 -47.35 -11.39 21.74
CA HIS A 48 -47.84 -10.17 22.41
C HIS A 48 -47.69 -8.92 21.51
N ASP A 49 -48.78 -8.17 21.34
CA ASP A 49 -48.87 -6.97 20.49
C ASP A 49 -48.53 -5.67 21.24
N ALA A 50 -48.00 -4.68 20.51
CA ALA A 50 -48.14 -3.21 20.66
C ALA A 50 -46.93 -2.54 19.94
N ASP A 51 -46.92 -2.26 18.63
CA ASP A 51 -47.91 -1.66 17.70
C ASP A 51 -48.05 -0.12 17.80
N ALA A 52 -47.44 0.55 16.81
CA ALA A 52 -47.69 1.88 16.22
C ALA A 52 -46.37 2.50 15.70
N GLY A 53 -46.12 2.75 14.41
CA GLY A 53 -46.94 2.59 13.20
C GLY A 53 -46.88 3.85 12.31
N THR A 54 -47.06 3.66 10.98
CA THR A 54 -47.13 4.68 9.91
C THR A 54 -45.79 5.32 9.45
N ASP A 55 -45.46 5.43 8.16
CA ASP A 55 -46.07 4.81 6.95
C ASP A 55 -45.13 4.87 5.72
N ALA A 56 -45.55 4.17 4.64
CA ALA A 56 -45.20 4.34 3.23
C ALA A 56 -43.76 4.00 2.77
N GLY A 57 -43.65 2.95 1.94
CA GLY A 57 -42.42 2.53 1.25
C GLY A 57 -42.41 2.83 -0.26
N GLY A 58 -41.40 2.30 -0.95
CA GLY A 58 -41.24 2.37 -2.41
C GLY A 58 -39.92 1.75 -2.88
N ASP A 59 -40.01 0.59 -3.52
CA ASP A 59 -38.94 -0.13 -4.23
C ASP A 59 -39.14 0.07 -5.76
N PRO A 60 -38.22 -0.30 -6.68
CA PRO A 60 -37.01 0.48 -6.99
C PRO A 60 -36.80 0.78 -8.50
N GLY A 61 -35.80 1.61 -8.78
CA GLY A 61 -35.07 1.70 -10.07
C GLY A 61 -35.68 2.58 -11.17
N PRO A 62 -35.05 2.68 -12.36
CA PRO A 62 -33.67 2.28 -12.70
C PRO A 62 -32.81 3.43 -13.27
N ASP A 63 -31.55 3.12 -13.58
CA ASP A 63 -30.61 3.95 -14.38
C ASP A 63 -31.17 4.31 -15.78
N PRO A 64 -30.86 5.51 -16.29
CA PRO A 64 -30.36 5.60 -17.67
C PRO A 64 -29.20 6.59 -17.87
N GLY A 65 -28.17 6.13 -18.60
CA GLY A 65 -27.07 6.96 -19.10
C GLY A 65 -27.45 7.98 -20.19
N LEU A 66 -26.48 8.79 -20.59
CA LEU A 66 -26.63 9.88 -21.57
C LEU A 66 -25.52 9.88 -22.62
N ASP A 67 -25.85 9.43 -23.83
CA ASP A 67 -25.20 9.86 -25.07
C ASP A 67 -25.93 11.08 -25.64
N ALA A 68 -25.21 12.16 -26.01
CA ALA A 68 -25.74 13.20 -26.90
C ALA A 68 -24.64 14.07 -27.56
N GLU A 69 -24.28 13.69 -28.79
CA GLU A 69 -24.12 14.58 -29.96
C GLU A 69 -23.41 15.95 -29.78
N ALA A 70 -22.16 16.04 -30.23
CA ALA A 70 -21.47 17.30 -30.46
C ALA A 70 -21.89 17.92 -31.82
N GLY A 71 -22.38 19.17 -31.80
CA GLY A 71 -22.70 19.95 -33.00
C GLY A 71 -21.61 20.97 -33.35
N ASP A 72 -20.90 20.72 -34.45
CA ASP A 72 -19.99 21.69 -35.10
C ASP A 72 -20.77 22.83 -35.80
N PRO A 73 -20.21 24.05 -35.82
CA PRO A 73 -20.01 24.69 -37.12
C PRO A 73 -18.64 25.37 -37.25
N GLY A 74 -17.74 24.75 -38.03
CA GLY A 74 -16.38 25.23 -38.21
C GLY A 74 -16.23 26.50 -39.05
N ILE A 75 -15.06 27.15 -38.92
CA ILE A 75 -14.56 28.18 -39.85
C ILE A 75 -13.09 27.88 -40.19
N ASP A 76 -12.91 27.40 -41.42
CA ASP A 76 -11.85 27.68 -42.41
C ASP A 76 -10.44 28.12 -41.89
N LEU A 77 -9.44 27.27 -42.11
CA LEU A 77 -8.01 27.58 -41.99
C LEU A 77 -7.37 27.76 -43.38
N PRO A 78 -6.75 28.92 -43.70
CA PRO A 78 -5.83 29.02 -44.82
C PRO A 78 -4.45 28.39 -44.47
N PRO A 79 -3.64 28.00 -45.48
CA PRO A 79 -2.59 27.00 -45.30
C PRO A 79 -1.28 27.56 -44.71
N PHE A 80 -0.54 26.66 -44.06
CA PHE A 80 0.91 26.78 -43.91
C PHE A 80 1.57 26.90 -45.29
N ASP A 81 2.40 27.93 -45.46
CA ASP A 81 3.45 27.93 -46.48
C ASP A 81 4.79 28.17 -45.77
N GLY A 82 5.86 27.59 -46.32
CA GLY A 82 7.11 27.41 -45.59
C GLY A 82 8.27 28.29 -46.05
N ALA A 83 9.20 28.48 -45.11
CA ALA A 83 10.65 28.65 -45.29
C ALA A 83 11.26 30.07 -45.39
N ASP A 84 12.50 30.10 -44.89
CA ASP A 84 13.63 31.03 -45.02
C ASP A 84 13.49 32.57 -44.85
N GLY A 85 14.36 33.16 -44.01
CA GLY A 85 14.65 34.60 -43.99
C GLY A 85 15.20 35.15 -42.66
N GLU A 86 16.41 35.72 -42.70
CA GLU A 86 17.19 36.30 -41.59
C GLU A 86 16.60 37.56 -40.90
N GLU A 87 16.99 37.74 -39.63
CA GLU A 87 17.22 38.97 -38.82
C GLU A 87 16.34 40.25 -38.91
N ASP A 88 16.28 40.93 -37.75
CA ASP A 88 15.80 42.30 -37.49
C ASP A 88 14.31 42.63 -37.69
N GLY A 89 13.54 42.35 -36.64
CA GLY A 89 12.23 42.94 -36.38
C GLY A 89 11.94 43.00 -34.88
N GLY A 90 12.25 44.13 -34.23
CA GLY A 90 11.88 44.37 -32.85
C GLY A 90 10.37 44.45 -32.69
N GLY A 91 9.73 43.35 -32.28
CA GLY A 91 8.33 43.33 -31.93
C GLY A 91 8.10 44.17 -30.68
N GLU A 92 7.29 45.23 -30.81
CA GLU A 92 6.70 45.89 -29.64
C GLU A 92 5.92 44.83 -28.87
N ALA A 93 6.29 44.59 -27.60
CA ALA A 93 5.45 43.83 -26.71
C ALA A 93 4.10 44.55 -26.57
N ASP A 94 2.98 43.83 -26.64
CA ASP A 94 1.64 44.38 -26.46
C ASP A 94 1.54 45.08 -25.09
N ALA A 95 1.77 46.40 -25.09
CA ALA A 95 1.79 47.22 -23.88
C ALA A 95 0.40 47.42 -23.25
N ASP A 96 -0.66 46.97 -23.95
CA ASP A 96 -2.04 46.95 -23.50
C ASP A 96 -2.46 45.61 -22.85
N ALA A 97 -1.62 44.58 -22.90
CA ALA A 97 -1.80 43.39 -22.07
C ALA A 97 -1.31 43.69 -20.64
N GLY A 98 -2.25 43.87 -19.72
CA GLY A 98 -1.96 44.04 -18.29
C GLY A 98 -1.18 42.87 -17.69
N PRO A 99 -0.65 43.00 -16.45
CA PRO A 99 0.12 41.95 -15.81
C PRO A 99 -0.69 40.65 -15.73
N TRP A 100 -0.01 39.49 -15.83
CA TRP A 100 -0.65 38.18 -15.91
C TRP A 100 -1.59 37.86 -14.73
N CYS A 101 -1.33 38.46 -13.57
CA CYS A 101 -2.13 38.35 -12.34
C CYS A 101 -3.40 39.24 -12.33
N GLY A 102 -3.61 40.09 -13.35
CA GLY A 102 -4.75 40.99 -13.47
C GLY A 102 -4.86 41.96 -12.28
N ASP A 103 -6.05 42.08 -11.69
CA ASP A 103 -6.30 42.89 -10.49
C ASP A 103 -5.76 42.22 -9.20
N PHE A 104 -5.13 41.05 -9.28
CA PHE A 104 -4.68 40.23 -8.15
C PHE A 104 -3.15 40.18 -8.01
N CYS A 105 -2.48 41.25 -8.44
CA CYS A 105 -1.03 41.39 -8.41
C CYS A 105 -0.46 41.90 -7.08
N ASP A 106 -1.31 42.44 -6.20
CA ASP A 106 -0.91 42.81 -4.84
C ASP A 106 -0.52 41.57 -4.02
N PRO A 107 0.46 41.67 -3.10
CA PRO A 107 0.85 40.54 -2.26
C PRO A 107 -0.32 39.96 -1.46
N PHE A 108 -0.28 38.64 -1.28
CA PHE A 108 -1.22 37.89 -0.43
C PHE A 108 -0.44 36.91 0.43
N SER A 109 -1.04 36.39 1.51
CA SER A 109 -0.35 35.43 2.37
C SER A 109 -1.16 34.20 2.73
N ILE A 110 -0.44 33.15 3.11
CA ILE A 110 -0.98 32.04 3.91
C ILE A 110 -0.25 32.01 5.25
N VAL A 111 -0.94 31.59 6.31
CA VAL A 111 -0.37 31.48 7.66
C VAL A 111 -0.21 30.01 8.03
N LEU A 112 0.98 29.64 8.47
CA LEU A 112 1.28 28.35 9.06
C LEU A 112 1.14 28.46 10.58
N LEU A 113 0.28 27.61 11.14
CA LEU A 113 0.17 27.34 12.57
C LEU A 113 1.09 26.14 12.87
N PRO A 114 2.21 26.35 13.58
CA PRO A 114 3.08 25.28 14.07
C PRO A 114 2.32 24.37 15.04
N ASP A 115 3.00 23.34 15.51
CA ASP A 115 2.55 22.45 16.57
C ASP A 115 1.92 23.22 17.77
N THR A 116 0.77 22.73 18.26
CA THR A 116 -0.04 23.42 19.27
C THR A 116 -0.25 22.63 20.56
N GLN A 117 0.38 21.47 20.71
CA GLN A 117 0.03 20.52 21.78
C GLN A 117 0.18 21.09 23.20
N TYR A 118 1.12 22.01 23.41
CA TYR A 118 1.29 22.68 24.71
C TYR A 118 0.34 23.86 24.94
N TYR A 119 -0.20 24.49 23.91
CA TYR A 119 -1.23 25.52 24.05
C TYR A 119 -2.59 24.94 24.46
N THR A 120 -2.85 23.67 24.14
CA THR A 120 -4.04 22.94 24.57
C THR A 120 -3.81 22.22 25.91
N SER A 121 -2.64 21.61 26.12
CA SER A 121 -2.39 20.80 27.32
C SER A 121 -1.95 21.57 28.56
N LYS A 122 -1.28 22.72 28.43
CA LYS A 122 -0.70 23.47 29.56
C LYS A 122 -1.40 24.80 29.85
N GLN A 123 -2.34 25.24 29.01
CA GLN A 123 -3.02 26.53 29.14
C GLN A 123 -4.55 26.38 29.16
N SER A 124 -5.22 26.99 30.14
CA SER A 124 -6.70 27.02 30.17
C SER A 124 -7.28 27.93 29.07
N TRP A 125 -8.47 27.59 28.56
CA TRP A 125 -9.19 28.47 27.63
C TRP A 125 -9.52 29.83 28.28
N GLY A 126 -9.03 30.91 27.67
CA GLY A 126 -9.25 32.28 28.10
C GLY A 126 -8.61 33.28 27.14
N PRO A 127 -8.72 34.61 27.37
CA PRO A 127 -8.08 35.63 26.54
C PRO A 127 -6.57 35.46 26.42
N ASP A 128 -5.92 34.93 27.47
CA ASP A 128 -4.48 34.76 27.55
C ASP A 128 -3.95 33.46 26.91
N ASN A 129 -4.83 32.58 26.44
CA ASN A 129 -4.44 31.33 25.76
C ASN A 129 -3.76 31.64 24.41
N THR A 130 -2.56 31.11 24.19
CA THR A 130 -1.73 31.40 23.03
C THR A 130 -2.37 30.97 21.71
N TYR A 131 -3.02 29.80 21.66
CA TYR A 131 -3.71 29.31 20.46
C TYR A 131 -4.85 30.25 20.06
N ARG A 132 -5.61 30.75 21.05
CA ARG A 132 -6.62 31.80 20.84
C ARG A 132 -6.00 33.10 20.31
N LYS A 133 -4.83 33.53 20.82
CA LYS A 133 -4.14 34.73 20.32
C LYS A 133 -3.67 34.57 18.88
N GLN A 134 -3.19 33.39 18.47
CA GLN A 134 -2.85 33.07 17.09
C GLN A 134 -4.07 33.27 16.17
N MET A 135 -5.21 32.69 16.53
CA MET A 135 -6.47 32.87 15.80
C MET A 135 -6.93 34.33 15.76
N GLN A 136 -6.83 35.07 16.88
CA GLN A 136 -7.19 36.48 16.93
C GLN A 136 -6.29 37.33 16.03
N TRP A 137 -4.98 37.09 16.02
CA TRP A 137 -4.04 37.78 15.14
C TRP A 137 -4.41 37.58 13.67
N ILE A 138 -4.73 36.35 13.26
CA ILE A 138 -5.17 36.03 11.89
C ILE A 138 -6.43 36.83 11.52
N LEU A 139 -7.42 36.89 12.42
CA LEU A 139 -8.65 37.65 12.16
C LEU A 139 -8.40 39.17 12.07
N ASP A 140 -7.56 39.72 12.95
CA ASP A 140 -7.25 41.15 12.99
C ASP A 140 -6.43 41.59 11.76
N HIS A 141 -5.59 40.71 11.21
CA HIS A 141 -4.69 41.01 10.09
C HIS A 141 -5.18 40.49 8.73
N ARG A 142 -6.27 39.71 8.68
CA ARG A 142 -6.81 39.07 7.45
C ARG A 142 -6.87 40.02 6.25
N THR A 143 -7.36 41.24 6.46
CA THR A 143 -7.53 42.23 5.38
C THR A 143 -6.24 42.96 5.04
N SER A 144 -5.43 43.34 6.05
CA SER A 144 -4.20 44.13 5.85
C SER A 144 -3.04 43.31 5.30
N HIS A 145 -2.99 42.02 5.63
CA HIS A 145 -2.02 41.05 5.10
C HIS A 145 -2.57 40.25 3.92
N ASN A 146 -3.85 40.43 3.57
CA ASN A 146 -4.52 39.72 2.49
C ASN A 146 -4.39 38.18 2.66
N ILE A 147 -4.71 37.70 3.87
CA ILE A 147 -4.58 36.29 4.27
C ILE A 147 -5.65 35.46 3.56
N ARG A 148 -5.21 34.47 2.78
CA ARG A 148 -6.06 33.63 1.91
C ARG A 148 -6.31 32.24 2.45
N PHE A 149 -5.36 31.69 3.20
CA PHE A 149 -5.45 30.34 3.74
C PHE A 149 -4.66 30.21 5.05
N VAL A 150 -5.05 29.26 5.90
CA VAL A 150 -4.32 28.90 7.13
C VAL A 150 -4.04 27.39 7.12
N VAL A 151 -2.80 26.99 7.39
CA VAL A 151 -2.39 25.58 7.42
C VAL A 151 -1.95 25.24 8.84
N HIS A 152 -2.59 24.27 9.48
CA HIS A 152 -2.15 23.73 10.78
C HIS A 152 -1.29 22.48 10.56
N LEU A 153 -0.14 22.39 11.24
CA LEU A 153 0.93 21.43 10.97
C LEU A 153 0.92 20.18 11.87
N GLY A 154 -0.12 19.96 12.67
CA GLY A 154 -0.31 18.76 13.48
C GLY A 154 -0.02 18.94 14.97
N ASP A 155 -0.16 17.85 15.72
CA ASP A 155 -0.15 17.81 17.19
C ASP A 155 -1.01 18.94 17.78
N ILE A 156 -2.31 18.76 17.59
CA ILE A 156 -3.35 19.66 18.08
C ILE A 156 -3.49 19.52 19.61
N THR A 157 -3.29 18.30 20.10
CA THR A 157 -3.35 17.90 21.50
C THR A 157 -2.07 17.18 21.91
N ASN A 158 -1.79 17.11 23.21
CA ASN A 158 -0.63 16.38 23.75
C ASN A 158 -0.99 14.97 24.24
N ASN A 159 -2.21 14.82 24.73
CA ASN A 159 -2.68 13.62 25.43
C ASN A 159 -4.06 13.18 24.92
N ASN A 160 -4.52 13.71 23.78
CA ASN A 160 -5.80 13.38 23.16
C ASN A 160 -7.00 13.44 24.15
N THR A 161 -6.98 14.38 25.11
CA THR A 161 -8.04 14.52 26.13
C THR A 161 -9.13 15.50 25.68
N VAL A 162 -10.36 15.26 26.15
CA VAL A 162 -11.55 16.09 25.83
C VAL A 162 -11.30 17.58 26.09
N ASP A 163 -10.68 17.94 27.23
CA ASP A 163 -10.38 19.33 27.57
C ASP A 163 -9.42 20.01 26.58
N GLN A 164 -8.44 19.26 26.04
CA GLN A 164 -7.48 19.78 25.05
C GLN A 164 -8.15 20.00 23.70
N TRP A 165 -8.96 19.04 23.26
CA TRP A 165 -9.76 19.17 22.04
C TRP A 165 -10.80 20.30 22.14
N GLU A 166 -11.42 20.51 23.30
CA GLU A 166 -12.33 21.64 23.50
C GLU A 166 -11.60 23.00 23.36
N ILE A 167 -10.33 23.11 23.73
CA ILE A 167 -9.53 24.33 23.51
C ILE A 167 -9.28 24.53 22.01
N ALA A 168 -8.81 23.49 21.31
CA ALA A 168 -8.53 23.54 19.87
C ALA A 168 -9.79 23.86 19.03
N ASP A 169 -10.90 23.19 19.33
CA ASP A 169 -12.18 23.42 18.67
C ASP A 169 -12.68 24.85 18.87
N ARG A 170 -12.60 25.40 20.09
CA ARG A 170 -12.96 26.80 20.38
C ARG A 170 -12.04 27.79 19.67
N ALA A 171 -10.76 27.48 19.50
CA ALA A 171 -9.82 28.29 18.74
C ALA A 171 -10.19 28.30 17.24
N HIS A 172 -10.29 27.13 16.60
CA HIS A 172 -10.66 27.03 15.19
C HIS A 172 -12.09 27.53 14.88
N ARG A 173 -13.02 27.46 15.84
CA ARG A 173 -14.37 28.04 15.68
C ARG A 173 -14.33 29.55 15.38
N MET A 174 -13.28 30.26 15.81
CA MET A 174 -13.07 31.66 15.44
C MET A 174 -12.83 31.85 13.93
N LEU A 175 -12.15 30.90 13.27
CA LEU A 175 -11.95 30.90 11.82
C LEU A 175 -13.23 30.43 11.08
N ASP A 176 -13.91 29.43 11.63
CA ASP A 176 -15.19 28.91 11.10
C ASP A 176 -16.28 29.97 10.99
N ASP A 177 -16.47 30.75 12.07
CA ASP A 177 -17.47 31.82 12.18
C ASP A 177 -17.13 33.00 11.27
N ALA A 178 -15.83 33.28 11.07
CA ALA A 178 -15.33 34.31 10.18
C ALA A 178 -15.26 33.86 8.70
N GLY A 179 -15.46 32.58 8.41
CA GLY A 179 -15.28 32.01 7.07
C GLY A 179 -13.85 32.21 6.55
N VAL A 180 -12.83 31.97 7.38
CA VAL A 180 -11.42 31.91 6.96
C VAL A 180 -11.12 30.50 6.46
N PRO A 181 -10.63 30.33 5.22
CA PRO A 181 -10.20 29.02 4.73
C PRO A 181 -9.02 28.48 5.54
N TYR A 182 -9.11 27.23 5.95
CA TYR A 182 -8.00 26.54 6.62
C TYR A 182 -8.00 25.03 6.35
N SER A 183 -6.84 24.40 6.54
CA SER A 183 -6.66 22.95 6.63
C SER A 183 -5.98 22.57 7.94
N VAL A 184 -6.04 21.27 8.26
CA VAL A 184 -5.47 20.68 9.46
C VAL A 184 -5.07 19.23 9.17
N VAL A 185 -4.00 18.79 9.83
CA VAL A 185 -3.45 17.43 9.81
C VAL A 185 -3.33 16.94 11.26
N PRO A 186 -3.49 15.64 11.56
CA PRO A 186 -3.17 15.09 12.88
C PRO A 186 -1.66 14.84 13.04
N GLY A 187 -1.14 15.00 14.26
CA GLY A 187 0.18 14.48 14.64
C GLY A 187 0.09 13.18 15.47
N ASN A 188 1.21 12.71 16.02
CA ASN A 188 1.25 11.49 16.83
C ASN A 188 0.54 11.62 18.19
N HIS A 189 0.53 12.80 18.82
CA HIS A 189 -0.17 13.04 20.09
C HIS A 189 -1.69 13.17 19.96
N ASP A 190 -2.20 13.23 18.71
CA ASP A 190 -3.65 13.22 18.42
C ASP A 190 -4.25 11.80 18.31
N TYR A 191 -3.42 10.74 18.42
CA TYR A 191 -3.86 9.34 18.54
C TYR A 191 -3.88 8.89 20.01
N LEU A 192 -4.71 7.90 20.39
CA LEU A 192 -4.91 7.52 21.81
C LEU A 192 -3.85 6.52 22.32
N SER A 193 -3.26 5.75 21.41
CA SER A 193 -2.22 4.76 21.68
C SER A 193 -1.10 4.99 20.67
N PRO A 194 0.18 4.88 21.05
CA PRO A 194 1.26 4.92 20.08
C PRO A 194 1.05 3.84 19.02
N PHE A 195 0.65 2.64 19.46
CA PHE A 195 0.49 1.41 18.67
C PHE A 195 -0.71 1.37 17.72
N SER A 196 -1.54 2.41 17.62
CA SER A 196 -2.75 2.32 16.79
C SER A 196 -3.30 3.66 16.32
N ARG A 197 -3.73 3.69 15.05
CA ARG A 197 -4.58 4.76 14.51
C ARG A 197 -6.01 4.75 15.10
N SER A 198 -6.40 3.68 15.79
CA SER A 198 -7.72 3.59 16.43
C SER A 198 -7.79 4.44 17.71
N GLY A 199 -9.00 4.92 18.04
CA GLY A 199 -9.24 5.71 19.26
C GLY A 199 -8.83 7.19 19.17
N THR A 200 -8.37 7.71 18.04
CA THR A 200 -8.23 9.18 17.89
C THR A 200 -9.57 9.89 18.07
N ARG A 201 -9.56 11.07 18.71
CA ARG A 201 -10.71 11.99 18.76
C ARG A 201 -10.67 13.04 17.66
N PHE A 202 -9.66 13.02 16.79
CA PHE A 202 -9.49 14.00 15.72
C PHE A 202 -10.79 14.17 14.90
N ASN A 203 -11.45 13.07 14.53
CA ASN A 203 -12.70 13.13 13.78
C ASN A 203 -13.93 13.59 14.59
N ASP A 204 -13.91 13.55 15.92
CA ASP A 204 -14.99 14.11 16.77
C ASP A 204 -15.04 15.64 16.64
N TYR A 205 -13.89 16.29 16.42
CA TYR A 205 -13.74 17.76 16.45
C TYR A 205 -13.34 18.37 15.09
N PHE A 206 -12.61 17.64 14.27
CA PHE A 206 -12.09 18.04 12.95
C PHE A 206 -12.41 17.02 11.86
N GLY A 207 -13.45 16.19 12.05
CA GLY A 207 -13.94 15.27 11.03
C GLY A 207 -14.63 15.96 9.85
N PRO A 208 -14.99 15.21 8.79
CA PRO A 208 -15.51 15.77 7.54
C PRO A 208 -16.77 16.64 7.71
N THR A 209 -17.57 16.37 8.74
CA THR A 209 -18.80 17.12 9.06
C THR A 209 -18.58 18.60 9.40
N ARG A 210 -17.40 18.97 9.92
CA ARG A 210 -17.02 20.38 10.18
C ARG A 210 -16.75 21.16 8.89
N PHE A 211 -16.18 20.48 7.89
CA PHE A 211 -15.74 21.05 6.63
C PHE A 211 -16.77 20.88 5.50
N ALA A 212 -17.79 20.03 5.70
CA ALA A 212 -18.88 19.82 4.76
C ALA A 212 -19.55 21.14 4.33
N GLY A 213 -19.60 21.39 3.02
CA GLY A 213 -20.17 22.61 2.45
C GLY A 213 -19.29 23.86 2.53
N ARG A 214 -18.07 23.79 3.10
CA ARG A 214 -17.08 24.86 2.98
C ARG A 214 -16.54 24.89 1.53
N PRO A 215 -16.53 26.04 0.84
CA PRO A 215 -16.20 26.09 -0.59
C PRO A 215 -14.72 25.80 -0.91
N TRP A 216 -13.85 25.78 0.10
CA TRP A 216 -12.44 25.41 -0.05
C TRP A 216 -12.16 23.94 0.26
N TYR A 217 -13.12 23.16 0.77
CA TYR A 217 -12.88 21.76 1.15
C TYR A 217 -13.14 20.86 -0.06
N GLY A 218 -12.08 20.21 -0.57
CA GLY A 218 -12.15 19.36 -1.75
C GLY A 218 -12.59 17.93 -1.45
N GLY A 219 -12.22 17.41 -0.27
CA GLY A 219 -12.59 16.06 0.17
C GLY A 219 -11.51 15.41 1.03
N HIS A 220 -11.70 14.12 1.32
CA HIS A 220 -10.87 13.34 2.22
C HIS A 220 -10.74 11.88 1.77
N TYR A 221 -9.74 11.19 2.32
CA TYR A 221 -9.56 9.75 2.14
C TYR A 221 -10.41 8.96 3.13
N GLY A 222 -11.08 7.90 2.67
CA GLY A 222 -11.88 7.01 3.52
C GLY A 222 -13.04 7.73 4.23
N GLY A 223 -13.33 7.34 5.47
CA GLY A 223 -14.43 7.92 6.27
C GLY A 223 -14.04 9.05 7.23
N GLY A 224 -12.74 9.31 7.39
CA GLY A 224 -12.19 10.33 8.30
C GLY A 224 -11.51 11.47 7.55
N ASN A 225 -11.05 12.49 8.28
CA ASN A 225 -10.43 13.69 7.72
C ASN A 225 -8.90 13.74 7.91
N GLU A 226 -8.28 12.67 8.41
CA GLU A 226 -6.83 12.58 8.71
C GLU A 226 -5.96 12.82 7.48
N SER A 227 -6.42 12.39 6.31
CA SER A 227 -5.86 12.80 5.01
C SER A 227 -6.96 13.49 4.20
N ASN A 228 -6.74 14.75 3.84
CA ASN A 228 -7.74 15.63 3.24
C ASN A 228 -7.11 16.67 2.30
N TYR A 229 -7.87 17.22 1.37
CA TYR A 229 -7.39 18.29 0.51
C TYR A 229 -8.32 19.50 0.46
N ALA A 230 -7.71 20.66 0.30
CA ALA A 230 -8.38 21.94 0.20
C ALA A 230 -7.92 22.70 -1.05
N LEU A 231 -8.82 23.50 -1.62
CA LEU A 231 -8.62 24.29 -2.83
C LEU A 231 -8.81 25.78 -2.50
N PHE A 232 -7.90 26.63 -2.95
CA PHE A 232 -8.09 28.09 -2.90
C PHE A 232 -7.50 28.78 -4.12
N GLU A 233 -8.00 29.98 -4.40
CA GLU A 233 -7.67 30.75 -5.60
C GLU A 233 -7.48 32.24 -5.28
N VAL A 234 -6.55 32.88 -6.00
CA VAL A 234 -6.27 34.31 -5.90
C VAL A 234 -6.16 34.86 -7.31
N GLY A 235 -7.30 35.33 -7.84
CA GLY A 235 -7.38 35.72 -9.25
C GLY A 235 -7.12 34.53 -10.17
N PRO A 236 -6.13 34.59 -11.08
CA PRO A 236 -5.76 33.45 -11.91
C PRO A 236 -5.00 32.36 -11.14
N MET A 237 -4.40 32.66 -9.99
CA MET A 237 -3.54 31.73 -9.25
C MET A 237 -4.36 30.65 -8.55
N ARG A 238 -4.05 29.37 -8.79
CA ARG A 238 -4.80 28.22 -8.27
C ARG A 238 -3.91 27.31 -7.43
N PHE A 239 -4.40 26.96 -6.24
CA PHE A 239 -3.67 26.14 -5.27
C PHE A 239 -4.48 24.93 -4.83
N LEU A 240 -3.76 23.88 -4.46
CA LEU A 240 -4.25 22.69 -3.78
C LEU A 240 -3.37 22.45 -2.54
N VAL A 241 -3.98 22.34 -1.37
CA VAL A 241 -3.31 21.99 -0.11
C VAL A 241 -3.69 20.55 0.23
N LEU A 242 -2.72 19.64 0.16
CA LEU A 242 -2.89 18.20 0.35
C LEU A 242 -2.32 17.78 1.69
N ASN A 243 -3.19 17.45 2.64
CA ASN A 243 -2.85 17.07 4.00
C ASN A 243 -2.85 15.55 4.09
N LEU A 244 -1.77 14.96 4.59
CA LEU A 244 -1.55 13.53 4.74
C LEU A 244 -1.43 13.19 6.23
N GLU A 245 -2.07 12.11 6.65
CA GLU A 245 -2.02 11.61 8.04
C GLU A 245 -0.57 11.39 8.53
N TYR A 246 -0.34 11.47 9.84
CA TYR A 246 0.97 11.16 10.43
C TYR A 246 1.48 9.79 9.97
N GLY A 247 2.71 9.78 9.41
CA GLY A 247 3.35 8.60 8.84
C GLY A 247 2.46 7.88 7.81
N PRO A 248 2.14 8.48 6.66
CA PRO A 248 0.97 8.08 5.87
C PRO A 248 1.02 6.64 5.35
N ARG A 249 -0.11 5.94 5.47
CA ARG A 249 -0.28 4.60 4.89
C ARG A 249 -0.25 4.65 3.36
N LYS A 250 -0.01 3.49 2.77
CA LYS A 250 0.05 3.32 1.32
C LYS A 250 -1.23 3.73 0.58
N ASP A 251 -2.40 3.32 1.06
CA ASP A 251 -3.67 3.65 0.38
C ASP A 251 -3.96 5.18 0.35
N PRO A 252 -3.78 5.95 1.45
CA PRO A 252 -3.75 7.42 1.41
C PRO A 252 -2.75 8.03 0.44
N LEU A 253 -1.53 7.49 0.29
CA LEU A 253 -0.55 7.98 -0.68
C LEU A 253 -1.01 7.73 -2.13
N CYS A 254 -1.63 6.58 -2.41
CA CYS A 254 -2.21 6.29 -3.71
C CYS A 254 -3.39 7.23 -4.05
N TRP A 255 -4.27 7.50 -3.07
CA TRP A 255 -5.33 8.50 -3.20
C TRP A 255 -4.78 9.92 -3.41
N ALA A 256 -3.68 10.27 -2.73
CA ALA A 256 -3.02 11.56 -2.87
C ALA A 256 -2.48 11.77 -4.31
N GLU A 257 -1.88 10.74 -4.92
CA GLU A 257 -1.43 10.75 -6.32
C GLU A 257 -2.63 10.98 -7.27
N GLU A 258 -3.77 10.31 -7.04
CA GLU A 258 -5.01 10.52 -7.81
C GLU A 258 -5.56 11.95 -7.66
N VAL A 259 -5.54 12.51 -6.45
CA VAL A 259 -5.97 13.89 -6.18
C VAL A 259 -5.07 14.90 -6.91
N ILE A 260 -3.74 14.72 -6.92
CA ILE A 260 -2.85 15.62 -7.66
C ILE A 260 -3.09 15.49 -9.18
N ALA A 261 -3.16 14.26 -9.69
CA ALA A 261 -3.39 14.00 -11.11
C ALA A 261 -4.75 14.54 -11.63
N ALA A 262 -5.76 14.62 -10.75
CA ALA A 262 -7.06 15.23 -11.06
C ALA A 262 -7.04 16.78 -11.08
N HIS A 263 -5.97 17.42 -10.59
CA HIS A 263 -5.83 18.88 -10.48
C HIS A 263 -4.54 19.42 -11.14
N PRO A 264 -4.29 19.12 -12.44
CA PRO A 264 -3.03 19.46 -13.11
C PRO A 264 -2.82 20.97 -13.32
N ASP A 265 -3.85 21.78 -13.12
CA ASP A 265 -3.86 23.25 -13.25
C ASP A 265 -3.56 23.97 -11.93
N ARG A 266 -3.25 23.24 -10.85
CA ARG A 266 -3.03 23.79 -9.50
C ARG A 266 -1.61 23.59 -9.04
N GLN A 267 -1.08 24.58 -8.33
CA GLN A 267 0.16 24.47 -7.58
C GLN A 267 -0.12 23.72 -6.27
N VAL A 268 0.61 22.62 -6.02
CA VAL A 268 0.37 21.73 -4.89
C VAL A 268 1.31 22.02 -3.73
N ILE A 269 0.70 22.18 -2.55
CA ILE A 269 1.33 22.25 -1.25
C ILE A 269 1.03 20.95 -0.52
N VAL A 270 2.03 20.13 -0.21
CA VAL A 270 1.86 18.90 0.59
C VAL A 270 2.14 19.20 2.06
N VAL A 271 1.30 18.67 2.95
CA VAL A 271 1.38 18.89 4.40
C VAL A 271 1.31 17.55 5.10
N SER A 272 2.29 17.25 5.94
CA SER A 272 2.28 16.08 6.84
C SER A 272 2.99 16.47 8.12
N HIS A 273 2.52 15.98 9.26
CA HIS A 273 3.06 16.41 10.55
C HIS A 273 4.56 16.15 10.69
N CYS A 274 5.03 14.96 10.29
CA CYS A 274 6.44 14.61 10.34
C CYS A 274 7.00 14.26 8.94
N VAL A 275 8.03 14.99 8.52
CA VAL A 275 8.73 14.79 7.23
C VAL A 275 10.23 15.01 7.37
N LEU A 276 10.65 16.14 7.95
CA LEU A 276 12.05 16.56 8.04
C LEU A 276 12.58 16.56 9.48
N THR A 277 13.88 16.33 9.62
CA THR A 277 14.65 16.62 10.84
C THR A 277 15.43 17.93 10.71
N HIS A 278 16.05 18.37 11.81
CA HIS A 278 17.18 19.31 11.78
C HIS A 278 18.21 18.95 10.71
N GLY A 279 18.81 19.96 10.08
CA GLY A 279 19.70 19.84 8.94
C GLY A 279 19.01 19.44 7.64
N GLY A 280 17.67 19.29 7.64
CA GLY A 280 16.90 19.06 6.42
C GLY A 280 16.93 17.63 5.86
N ALA A 281 17.39 16.66 6.64
CA ALA A 281 17.27 15.24 6.32
C ALA A 281 15.80 14.77 6.49
N TYR A 282 15.47 13.60 5.94
CA TYR A 282 14.17 12.98 6.19
C TYR A 282 14.14 12.32 7.57
N ASP A 283 12.98 12.40 8.24
CA ASP A 283 12.80 11.70 9.51
C ASP A 283 12.36 10.26 9.28
N HIS A 284 13.32 9.34 9.40
CA HIS A 284 13.10 7.88 9.32
C HIS A 284 12.47 7.29 10.60
N ASN A 285 12.36 8.07 11.67
CA ASN A 285 11.67 7.70 12.91
C ASN A 285 10.19 8.11 12.90
N CYS A 286 9.58 8.32 11.72
CA CYS A 286 8.16 8.64 11.56
C CYS A 286 7.49 7.67 10.57
N PRO A 287 6.43 6.94 10.94
CA PRO A 287 6.02 6.69 12.32
C PRO A 287 7.19 6.04 13.09
N ASN A 288 7.32 6.34 14.38
CA ASN A 288 8.39 5.77 15.20
C ASN A 288 8.22 4.24 15.27
N VAL A 289 9.33 3.52 15.27
CA VAL A 289 9.35 2.05 15.40
C VAL A 289 8.62 1.58 16.65
N ASP A 290 8.74 2.34 17.76
CA ASP A 290 8.03 2.07 19.02
C ASP A 290 6.49 2.24 18.92
N TYR A 291 5.97 2.67 17.76
CA TYR A 291 4.57 3.04 17.57
C TYR A 291 3.82 2.05 16.67
N LEU A 292 4.43 0.98 16.14
CA LEU A 292 3.74 -0.16 15.49
C LEU A 292 2.61 0.20 14.48
N VAL A 293 2.69 1.38 13.87
CA VAL A 293 1.70 1.86 12.91
C VAL A 293 2.31 1.72 11.52
N PRO A 294 1.76 0.85 10.64
CA PRO A 294 2.19 0.79 9.25
C PRO A 294 2.03 2.16 8.57
N GLY A 295 3.09 2.60 7.89
CA GLY A 295 3.20 3.97 7.39
C GLY A 295 4.58 4.34 6.85
N GLY A 296 4.58 5.23 5.86
CA GLY A 296 5.80 5.77 5.25
C GLY A 296 6.41 6.92 6.06
N HIS A 297 7.73 7.09 5.93
CA HIS A 297 8.49 8.21 6.47
C HIS A 297 8.56 9.39 5.48
N GLY A 298 9.23 10.48 5.85
CA GLY A 298 9.39 11.66 4.98
C GLY A 298 9.98 11.34 3.60
N GLU A 299 10.91 10.40 3.53
CA GLU A 299 11.47 9.90 2.26
C GLU A 299 10.46 9.08 1.45
N THR A 300 9.56 8.32 2.09
CA THR A 300 8.45 7.64 1.40
C THR A 300 7.50 8.66 0.78
N ILE A 301 7.14 9.73 1.50
CA ILE A 301 6.32 10.83 0.97
C ILE A 301 7.03 11.50 -0.23
N TRP A 302 8.36 11.60 -0.18
CA TRP A 302 9.17 12.13 -1.27
C TRP A 302 9.16 11.23 -2.51
N ASP A 303 9.62 9.98 -2.38
CA ASP A 303 9.81 9.04 -3.49
C ASP A 303 8.50 8.54 -4.10
N GLU A 304 7.45 8.41 -3.28
CA GLU A 304 6.17 7.85 -3.72
C GLU A 304 5.17 8.86 -4.27
N LEU A 305 5.33 10.16 -3.96
CA LEU A 305 4.36 11.20 -4.28
C LEU A 305 5.03 12.51 -4.73
N VAL A 306 5.72 13.21 -3.82
CA VAL A 306 6.18 14.59 -4.05
C VAL A 306 7.14 14.72 -5.22
N ALA A 307 8.12 13.82 -5.34
CA ALA A 307 9.11 13.87 -6.42
C ALA A 307 8.49 13.57 -7.79
N ARG A 308 7.36 12.87 -7.85
CA ARG A 308 6.75 12.39 -9.10
C ARG A 308 5.96 13.47 -9.82
N HIS A 309 5.43 14.45 -9.10
CA HIS A 309 4.52 15.46 -9.63
C HIS A 309 5.22 16.80 -9.83
N SER A 310 5.13 17.32 -11.05
CA SER A 310 5.79 18.56 -11.47
C SER A 310 5.12 19.83 -10.92
N ASN A 311 3.83 19.74 -10.56
CA ASN A 311 3.05 20.83 -10.00
C ASN A 311 3.16 20.95 -8.46
N VAL A 312 3.85 20.03 -7.79
CA VAL A 312 4.23 20.18 -6.38
C VAL A 312 5.42 21.13 -6.28
N PHE A 313 5.32 22.11 -5.38
CA PHE A 313 6.38 23.12 -5.17
C PHE A 313 6.72 23.36 -3.69
N LEU A 314 5.88 22.89 -2.76
CA LEU A 314 6.00 23.17 -1.33
C LEU A 314 5.63 21.93 -0.50
N VAL A 315 6.47 21.58 0.48
CA VAL A 315 6.16 20.60 1.53
C VAL A 315 6.29 21.27 2.89
N LEU A 316 5.35 21.05 3.79
CA LEU A 316 5.28 21.67 5.12
C LEU A 316 5.13 20.60 6.21
N CYS A 317 5.94 20.70 7.27
CA CYS A 317 5.87 19.80 8.44
C CYS A 317 6.22 20.50 9.77
N GLY A 318 5.87 19.83 10.86
CA GLY A 318 6.26 20.14 12.25
C GLY A 318 7.00 18.95 12.88
N HIS A 319 6.54 18.50 14.05
CA HIS A 319 7.06 17.37 14.84
C HIS A 319 8.45 17.55 15.46
N VAL A 320 9.44 17.90 14.65
CA VAL A 320 10.82 18.10 15.12
C VAL A 320 10.99 19.58 15.46
N GLY A 321 11.07 19.89 16.76
CA GLY A 321 11.20 21.25 17.31
C GLY A 321 12.44 22.00 16.81
N ASP A 322 12.31 22.61 15.64
CA ASP A 322 13.31 23.37 14.90
C ASP A 322 12.68 24.10 13.70
N SER A 323 13.49 24.79 12.87
CA SER A 323 13.01 25.32 11.60
C SER A 323 14.04 25.25 10.47
N GLU A 324 13.62 24.69 9.33
CA GLU A 324 14.48 24.40 8.17
C GLU A 324 13.85 24.86 6.87
N LEU A 325 14.69 25.06 5.84
CA LEU A 325 14.30 25.19 4.44
C LEU A 325 15.24 24.35 3.56
N VAL A 326 14.69 23.37 2.85
CA VAL A 326 15.44 22.51 1.92
C VAL A 326 14.79 22.54 0.52
N PRO A 327 15.41 23.20 -0.47
CA PRO A 327 15.01 23.02 -1.86
C PRO A 327 15.55 21.68 -2.40
N ARG A 328 14.69 20.86 -3.00
CA ARG A 328 15.07 19.63 -3.72
C ARG A 328 14.39 19.58 -5.09
N ALA A 329 15.10 19.08 -6.10
CA ALA A 329 14.52 18.91 -7.44
C ALA A 329 13.69 17.62 -7.50
N GLY A 330 12.44 17.71 -7.94
CA GLY A 330 11.62 16.55 -8.30
C GLY A 330 12.04 15.94 -9.64
N ASN A 331 11.45 14.80 -9.97
CA ASN A 331 11.72 14.05 -11.21
C ASN A 331 11.36 14.85 -12.46
N GLY A 332 10.36 15.74 -12.37
CA GLY A 332 9.99 16.70 -13.40
C GLY A 332 10.88 17.95 -13.47
N MET A 333 12.00 17.98 -12.72
CA MET A 333 12.91 19.13 -12.55
C MET A 333 12.28 20.38 -11.91
N ASN A 334 11.06 20.27 -11.39
CA ASN A 334 10.44 21.26 -10.50
C ASN A 334 11.25 21.38 -9.19
N LEU A 335 11.39 22.59 -8.67
CA LEU A 335 12.03 22.81 -7.38
C LEU A 335 10.97 22.77 -6.28
N VAL A 336 11.09 21.78 -5.39
CA VAL A 336 10.21 21.63 -4.23
C VAL A 336 10.91 22.19 -3.01
N HIS A 337 10.33 23.22 -2.43
CA HIS A 337 10.78 23.82 -1.17
C HIS A 337 10.15 23.07 -0.01
N GLN A 338 10.96 22.43 0.83
CA GLN A 338 10.48 21.67 1.99
C GLN A 338 10.80 22.47 3.26
N MET A 339 9.83 22.66 4.15
CA MET A 339 9.97 23.51 5.33
C MET A 339 9.56 22.79 6.61
N LEU A 340 10.47 22.81 7.60
CA LEU A 340 10.19 22.45 8.98
C LEU A 340 9.82 23.72 9.77
N VAL A 341 8.72 23.66 10.51
CA VAL A 341 8.19 24.79 11.29
C VAL A 341 7.58 24.28 12.60
N ASP A 342 8.42 24.05 13.61
CA ASP A 342 7.98 23.71 14.96
C ASP A 342 8.74 24.52 16.03
N TYR A 343 7.98 25.06 17.00
CA TYR A 343 8.48 25.87 18.11
C TYR A 343 7.84 25.47 19.46
N GLN A 344 7.24 24.28 19.55
CA GLN A 344 6.42 23.87 20.70
C GLN A 344 7.15 23.90 22.05
N PHE A 345 8.43 23.53 22.07
CA PHE A 345 9.24 23.43 23.28
C PHE A 345 9.77 24.78 23.78
N GLU A 346 9.48 25.88 23.09
CA GLU A 346 9.85 27.21 23.58
C GLU A 346 8.94 27.67 24.74
N ALA A 347 9.46 28.58 25.57
CA ALA A 347 8.77 29.15 26.72
C ALA A 347 8.72 30.68 26.63
N ALA A 348 7.73 31.30 27.25
CA ALA A 348 7.69 32.75 27.39
C ALA A 348 8.86 33.23 28.28
N CYS A 349 9.84 33.92 27.71
CA CYS A 349 10.94 34.54 28.44
C CYS A 349 11.15 36.00 28.03
N THR A 350 11.95 36.76 28.78
CA THR A 350 12.12 38.21 28.55
C THR A 350 13.58 38.59 28.37
N ALA A 351 13.84 39.61 27.55
CA ALA A 351 15.17 40.21 27.36
C ALA A 351 15.85 40.64 28.68
N ALA A 352 15.05 40.93 29.71
CA ALA A 352 15.53 41.32 31.03
C ALA A 352 16.08 40.15 31.87
N ALA A 353 15.78 38.89 31.50
CA ALA A 353 16.23 37.69 32.21
C ALA A 353 16.62 36.53 31.26
N PRO A 354 17.62 36.67 30.38
CA PRO A 354 17.95 35.64 29.37
C PRO A 354 18.26 34.24 29.94
N ALA A 355 18.75 34.16 31.19
CA ALA A 355 19.02 32.90 31.86
C ALA A 355 17.75 32.07 32.16
N SER A 356 16.55 32.67 32.17
CA SER A 356 15.31 31.90 32.32
C SER A 356 14.98 31.12 31.05
N CYS A 357 15.30 31.65 29.86
CA CYS A 357 15.00 31.01 28.57
C CYS A 357 15.60 29.59 28.48
N THR A 358 16.84 29.39 28.93
CA THR A 358 17.48 28.05 28.93
C THR A 358 16.97 27.14 30.06
N ALA A 359 16.68 27.68 31.24
CA ALA A 359 16.24 26.90 32.40
C ALA A 359 14.86 26.27 32.18
N HIS A 360 13.93 26.99 31.54
CA HIS A 360 12.56 26.51 31.33
C HIS A 360 12.49 25.19 30.54
N CYS A 361 13.40 25.01 29.57
CA CYS A 361 13.56 23.78 28.83
C CYS A 361 14.00 22.60 29.69
N GLN A 362 15.04 22.79 30.51
CA GLN A 362 15.66 21.74 31.32
C GLN A 362 14.70 21.22 32.41
N ASP A 363 13.82 22.10 32.90
CA ASP A 363 12.82 21.78 33.93
C ASP A 363 11.48 21.26 33.35
N GLY A 364 11.33 21.11 32.03
CA GLY A 364 10.08 20.65 31.39
C GLY A 364 8.91 21.66 31.41
N THR A 365 9.20 22.92 31.73
CA THR A 365 8.21 23.98 31.99
C THR A 365 7.78 24.78 30.77
N TYR A 366 8.18 24.36 29.56
CA TYR A 366 7.75 24.95 28.29
C TYR A 366 6.22 24.89 28.13
N THR A 367 5.66 25.88 27.44
CA THR A 367 4.20 26.04 27.23
C THR A 367 3.84 26.38 25.77
N GLY A 368 4.83 26.28 24.89
CA GLY A 368 4.91 27.07 23.66
C GLY A 368 4.98 28.58 23.95
N ASN A 369 5.31 29.37 22.93
CA ASN A 369 5.42 30.82 23.02
C ASN A 369 4.84 31.58 21.80
N GLY A 370 3.98 30.91 21.02
CA GLY A 370 3.06 31.56 20.08
C GLY A 370 3.66 31.98 18.74
N TRP A 371 4.80 31.40 18.33
CA TRP A 371 5.30 31.59 16.96
C TRP A 371 4.29 31.10 15.92
N MET A 372 4.31 31.77 14.77
CA MET A 372 3.63 31.44 13.52
C MET A 372 4.55 31.82 12.36
N ARG A 373 4.33 31.23 11.20
CA ARG A 373 5.02 31.61 9.95
C ARG A 373 4.03 32.09 8.91
N GLU A 374 4.18 33.31 8.44
CA GLU A 374 3.46 33.85 7.29
C GLU A 374 4.31 33.63 6.03
N LEU A 375 3.73 33.01 4.99
CA LEU A 375 4.33 32.99 3.66
C LEU A 375 3.64 34.05 2.81
N VAL A 376 4.36 35.11 2.45
CA VAL A 376 3.89 36.22 1.62
C VAL A 376 4.28 35.97 0.17
N PHE A 377 3.28 35.84 -0.68
CA PHE A 377 3.39 35.63 -2.11
C PHE A 377 3.42 36.98 -2.82
N HIS A 378 4.39 37.18 -3.72
CA HIS A 378 4.58 38.42 -4.47
C HIS A 378 4.42 38.14 -5.98
N PRO A 379 3.19 38.21 -6.54
CA PRO A 379 2.88 37.74 -7.90
C PRO A 379 3.68 38.41 -9.03
N LEU A 380 3.97 39.70 -8.91
CA LEU A 380 4.76 40.45 -9.89
C LEU A 380 6.26 40.17 -9.82
N GLU A 381 6.75 39.76 -8.65
CA GLU A 381 8.18 39.49 -8.42
C GLU A 381 8.54 38.02 -8.69
N GLY A 382 7.55 37.12 -8.74
CA GLY A 382 7.79 35.68 -8.81
C GLY A 382 8.54 35.18 -7.58
N ARG A 383 8.15 35.65 -6.39
CA ARG A 383 8.85 35.40 -5.12
C ARG A 383 7.88 35.04 -4.00
N ILE A 384 8.29 34.14 -3.12
CA ILE A 384 7.66 33.87 -1.82
C ILE A 384 8.63 34.29 -0.71
N GLU A 385 8.11 35.00 0.29
CA GLU A 385 8.84 35.51 1.45
C GLU A 385 8.27 34.90 2.73
N ALA A 386 9.08 34.17 3.49
CA ALA A 386 8.71 33.59 4.77
C ALA A 386 9.05 34.53 5.93
N ARG A 387 8.05 34.83 6.76
CA ARG A 387 8.17 35.68 7.95
C ARG A 387 7.73 34.92 9.20
N THR A 388 8.63 34.73 10.15
CA THR A 388 8.35 34.07 11.43
C THR A 388 8.17 35.12 12.53
N PHE A 389 7.06 35.09 13.26
CA PHE A 389 6.75 36.05 14.33
C PHE A 389 5.86 35.41 15.39
N THR A 390 5.79 36.00 16.58
CA THR A 390 5.03 35.48 17.72
C THR A 390 3.93 36.44 18.15
N VAL A 391 2.81 35.89 18.60
CA VAL A 391 1.66 36.63 19.13
C VAL A 391 1.76 36.94 20.64
N GLU A 392 2.84 36.53 21.31
CA GLU A 392 3.01 36.75 22.74
C GLU A 392 3.69 38.08 23.06
N ASP A 393 3.09 38.82 23.99
CA ASP A 393 3.55 40.15 24.40
C ASP A 393 4.96 40.12 25.00
N GLY A 394 5.77 41.11 24.62
CA GLY A 394 7.17 41.22 25.04
C GLY A 394 8.15 40.55 24.09
N ASN A 395 7.81 39.45 23.43
CA ASN A 395 8.73 38.75 22.52
C ASN A 395 9.19 39.62 21.35
N ALA A 396 8.29 40.39 20.72
CA ALA A 396 8.66 41.36 19.68
C ALA A 396 9.61 42.48 20.17
N ALA A 397 9.71 42.71 21.50
CA ALA A 397 10.67 43.61 22.11
C ALA A 397 11.96 42.90 22.59
N VAL A 398 11.93 41.57 22.76
CA VAL A 398 13.14 40.74 22.93
C VAL A 398 13.85 40.52 21.60
N PHE A 399 13.11 40.50 20.49
CA PHE A 399 13.56 40.04 19.17
C PHE A 399 13.48 41.14 18.09
N PRO A 400 14.49 42.04 17.98
CA PRO A 400 14.50 43.09 16.96
C PRO A 400 14.38 42.53 15.54
N GLY A 401 13.25 42.82 14.89
CA GLY A 401 12.98 42.38 13.52
C GLY A 401 12.40 40.97 13.36
N GLY A 402 11.78 40.39 14.40
CA GLY A 402 11.04 39.12 14.27
C GLY A 402 11.95 37.90 14.13
N ARG A 403 13.03 37.84 14.92
CA ARG A 403 14.02 36.75 14.88
C ARG A 403 13.93 35.90 16.14
N PRO A 404 13.48 34.63 16.09
CA PRO A 404 13.42 33.76 17.26
C PRO A 404 14.82 33.56 17.84
N TRP A 405 14.98 33.84 19.13
CA TRP A 405 16.28 33.85 19.82
C TRP A 405 16.31 32.73 20.86
N PHE A 406 16.89 31.62 20.40
CA PHE A 406 17.37 30.43 21.10
C PHE A 406 16.36 29.43 21.70
N PHE A 407 16.45 28.23 21.15
CA PHE A 407 16.13 26.95 21.76
C PHE A 407 17.10 26.54 22.90
N CYS A 408 16.79 25.39 23.49
CA CYS A 408 17.34 24.79 24.69
C CYS A 408 18.82 24.29 24.59
N SER A 409 19.83 25.11 24.90
CA SER A 409 21.20 24.60 25.16
C SER A 409 22.04 25.55 26.04
N PRO A 410 22.97 25.05 26.88
CA PRO A 410 24.16 24.34 26.38
C PRO A 410 24.43 22.96 27.02
N ALA A 411 24.86 22.03 26.15
CA ALA A 411 25.43 20.70 26.41
C ALA A 411 24.45 19.57 26.80
N ASP A 412 24.68 18.42 26.15
CA ASP A 412 23.93 17.14 26.15
C ASP A 412 22.62 17.14 25.32
N PRO A 413 22.51 16.35 24.22
CA PRO A 413 21.56 16.63 23.13
C PRO A 413 20.39 15.64 23.08
N VAL A 414 19.79 15.23 24.19
CA VAL A 414 18.63 14.32 24.20
C VAL A 414 17.59 14.78 25.22
N GLY A 415 16.36 15.02 24.75
CA GLY A 415 15.20 15.37 25.57
C GLY A 415 14.56 14.17 26.27
N PRO A 416 13.56 14.40 27.15
CA PRO A 416 12.89 13.34 27.89
C PRO A 416 12.11 12.36 26.98
N GLU A 417 11.87 12.73 25.72
CA GLU A 417 11.17 11.96 24.69
C GLU A 417 12.13 11.52 23.56
N GLY A 418 13.45 11.53 23.78
CA GLY A 418 14.45 11.04 22.81
C GLY A 418 14.83 12.02 21.69
N HIS A 419 14.01 13.04 21.42
CA HIS A 419 14.33 14.10 20.47
C HIS A 419 15.63 14.83 20.83
N ARG A 420 16.43 15.20 19.82
CA ARG A 420 17.64 16.00 20.05
C ARG A 420 17.32 17.48 20.08
N TRP A 421 17.87 18.18 21.07
CA TRP A 421 17.77 19.64 21.15
C TRP A 421 18.77 20.30 20.22
N TYR A 422 18.28 21.04 19.22
CA TYR A 422 19.10 21.78 18.28
C TYR A 422 19.09 23.28 18.62
N PRO A 423 20.25 23.95 18.72
CA PRO A 423 20.31 25.38 18.99
C PRO A 423 20.05 26.16 17.69
N SER A 424 18.83 26.69 17.54
CA SER A 424 18.51 27.64 16.47
C SER A 424 19.23 28.98 16.67
N ASP A 425 20.01 29.42 15.67
CA ASP A 425 20.70 30.70 15.69
C ASP A 425 19.74 31.82 15.18
N PRO A 426 19.43 32.87 15.98
CA PRO A 426 18.59 34.00 15.55
C PRO A 426 19.16 34.80 14.37
N SER A 427 20.42 34.59 14.02
CA SER A 427 21.06 35.15 12.83
C SER A 427 20.96 34.25 11.60
N ASP A 428 20.50 33.00 11.76
CA ASP A 428 20.25 32.10 10.64
C ASP A 428 19.10 32.61 9.76
N THR A 429 19.33 32.45 8.47
CA THR A 429 18.39 32.73 7.39
C THR A 429 17.13 31.87 7.44
N VAL A 430 17.13 30.67 8.04
CA VAL A 430 15.97 29.74 8.05
C VAL A 430 14.70 30.27 8.74
N HIS A 431 14.78 31.38 9.51
CA HIS A 431 13.61 32.00 10.14
C HIS A 431 12.96 33.13 9.33
N GLN A 432 13.71 33.78 8.44
CA GLN A 432 13.31 34.96 7.68
C GLN A 432 14.03 34.93 6.33
N PHE A 433 13.36 34.41 5.29
CA PHE A 433 13.97 34.14 3.99
C PHE A 433 13.00 34.44 2.83
N SER A 434 13.52 34.44 1.61
CA SER A 434 12.70 34.45 0.40
C SER A 434 13.32 33.58 -0.69
N PHE A 435 12.47 33.00 -1.54
CA PHE A 435 12.88 32.21 -2.69
C PHE A 435 12.02 32.57 -3.90
N ASP A 436 12.61 32.41 -5.09
CA ASP A 436 11.92 32.66 -6.35
C ASP A 436 11.02 31.46 -6.69
N HIS A 437 9.78 31.73 -7.08
CA HIS A 437 8.80 30.72 -7.49
C HIS A 437 7.79 31.33 -8.47
N ASP A 438 7.50 30.61 -9.55
CA ASP A 438 6.55 31.06 -10.57
C ASP A 438 5.10 30.80 -10.13
N LEU A 439 4.36 31.88 -9.90
CA LEU A 439 2.99 31.82 -9.39
C LEU A 439 1.92 31.67 -10.49
N ARG A 440 2.32 31.60 -11.76
CA ARG A 440 1.39 31.27 -12.85
C ARG A 440 0.84 29.86 -12.63
N PRO A 441 -0.45 29.59 -12.95
CA PRO A 441 -0.97 28.22 -12.92
C PRO A 441 -0.12 27.30 -13.80
N PRO A 442 0.25 26.09 -13.32
CA PRO A 442 0.92 25.13 -14.16
C PRO A 442 0.04 24.80 -15.37
N ALA A 443 0.64 24.77 -16.57
CA ALA A 443 -0.10 24.49 -17.80
C ALA A 443 -0.56 23.02 -17.88
N THR A 444 0.22 22.13 -17.26
CA THR A 444 -0.02 20.68 -17.12
C THR A 444 0.81 20.19 -15.94
N ASP A 445 0.30 19.20 -15.19
CA ASP A 445 1.19 18.33 -14.41
C ASP A 445 1.79 17.24 -15.30
N VAL A 446 3.12 17.16 -15.31
CA VAL A 446 3.93 16.08 -15.89
C VAL A 446 4.35 15.11 -14.78
N ARG A 447 3.53 14.08 -14.56
CA ARG A 447 3.88 12.95 -13.69
C ARG A 447 5.08 12.19 -14.27
N THR A 448 6.20 12.22 -13.55
CA THR A 448 7.44 11.52 -13.90
C THR A 448 7.73 10.44 -12.85
N ASP A 449 7.19 9.25 -13.11
CA ASP A 449 7.50 8.03 -12.37
C ASP A 449 8.81 7.43 -12.92
N LEU A 450 9.79 7.22 -12.04
CA LEU A 450 11.09 6.62 -12.40
C LEU A 450 11.02 5.10 -12.59
N GLY A 451 9.84 4.49 -12.44
CA GLY A 451 9.63 3.05 -12.52
C GLY A 451 9.85 2.32 -11.20
N LEU A 452 10.18 3.04 -10.12
CA LEU A 452 10.38 2.47 -8.79
C LEU A 452 9.09 1.84 -8.26
N ARG A 453 9.16 0.57 -7.87
CA ARG A 453 8.02 -0.20 -7.32
C ARG A 453 8.21 -0.65 -5.87
N ALA A 454 9.22 -0.10 -5.19
CA ALA A 454 9.34 -0.23 -3.75
C ALA A 454 8.15 0.44 -3.04
N PHE A 455 7.79 -0.09 -1.86
CA PHE A 455 6.85 0.52 -0.93
C PHE A 455 7.06 -0.02 0.48
N THR A 456 6.89 0.85 1.48
CA THR A 456 6.95 0.46 2.90
C THR A 456 5.79 -0.47 3.27
N ASP A 457 6.02 -1.32 4.27
CA ASP A 457 5.08 -2.29 4.84
C ASP A 457 3.65 -1.75 4.90
N ARG A 458 2.73 -2.47 4.26
CA ARG A 458 1.29 -2.18 4.25
C ARG A 458 0.49 -3.36 4.73
N THR A 459 -0.60 -3.09 5.45
CA THR A 459 -1.62 -4.10 5.74
C THR A 459 -2.34 -4.51 4.45
N VAL A 460 -2.46 -5.82 4.25
CA VAL A 460 -3.13 -6.46 3.11
C VAL A 460 -4.60 -6.65 3.41
N ASN A 461 -4.95 -7.26 4.54
CA ASN A 461 -6.33 -7.36 4.99
C ASN A 461 -6.91 -5.97 5.30
N ALA A 462 -8.22 -5.82 5.08
CA ALA A 462 -8.95 -4.56 5.28
C ALA A 462 -9.71 -4.52 6.62
N VAL A 463 -9.92 -5.68 7.24
CA VAL A 463 -10.59 -5.86 8.53
C VAL A 463 -9.55 -6.34 9.54
N GLY A 464 -9.42 -5.62 10.66
CA GLY A 464 -8.47 -5.92 11.75
C GLY A 464 -9.13 -6.57 12.98
N THR A 465 -10.22 -7.30 12.76
CA THR A 465 -10.80 -8.21 13.75
C THR A 465 -10.50 -9.62 13.33
N GLY A 466 -10.25 -10.52 14.29
CA GLY A 466 -9.81 -11.88 13.99
C GLY A 466 -8.33 -11.97 13.61
N ASP A 467 -7.84 -13.19 13.64
CA ASP A 467 -6.53 -13.60 13.12
C ASP A 467 -6.56 -13.78 11.60
N GLN A 468 -5.39 -13.62 10.99
CA GLN A 468 -5.18 -13.76 9.54
C GLN A 468 -3.92 -14.61 9.31
N PHE A 469 -4.04 -15.72 8.57
CA PHE A 469 -2.98 -16.73 8.44
C PHE A 469 -2.71 -17.18 6.99
N ALA A 470 -1.63 -17.91 6.80
CA ALA A 470 -1.21 -18.59 5.57
C ALA A 470 -1.27 -17.72 4.30
N PRO A 471 -0.68 -16.50 4.29
CA PRO A 471 -0.72 -15.62 3.14
C PRO A 471 0.05 -16.20 1.97
N ARG A 472 -0.56 -16.19 0.78
CA ARG A 472 0.08 -16.57 -0.49
C ARG A 472 -0.03 -15.46 -1.51
N ILE A 473 1.03 -15.26 -2.29
CA ILE A 473 1.10 -14.21 -3.30
C ILE A 473 1.21 -14.79 -4.71
N ALA A 474 0.47 -14.20 -5.65
CA ALA A 474 0.64 -14.45 -7.07
C ALA A 474 0.63 -13.14 -7.85
N GLY A 475 1.55 -12.98 -8.80
CA GLY A 475 1.68 -11.75 -9.59
C GLY A 475 1.97 -11.98 -11.06
N ARG A 476 1.92 -10.91 -11.84
CA ARG A 476 2.08 -10.92 -13.30
C ARG A 476 3.16 -9.96 -13.79
N ALA A 477 3.48 -10.09 -15.08
CA ALA A 477 4.33 -9.13 -15.79
C ALA A 477 3.85 -7.69 -15.57
N GLY A 478 4.79 -6.78 -15.28
CA GLY A 478 4.50 -5.39 -14.93
C GLY A 478 4.32 -5.11 -13.44
N GLY A 479 4.19 -6.14 -12.59
CA GLY A 479 4.30 -6.02 -11.13
C GLY A 479 2.98 -6.02 -10.35
N ASP A 480 1.83 -6.14 -11.00
CA ASP A 480 0.53 -6.31 -10.33
C ASP A 480 0.46 -7.69 -9.63
N PHE A 481 -0.18 -7.75 -8.47
CA PHE A 481 -0.26 -8.96 -7.63
C PHE A 481 -1.60 -9.10 -6.90
N VAL A 482 -1.91 -10.34 -6.51
CA VAL A 482 -2.99 -10.70 -5.58
C VAL A 482 -2.36 -11.39 -4.37
N VAL A 483 -2.90 -11.10 -3.19
CA VAL A 483 -2.62 -11.88 -1.97
C VAL A 483 -3.90 -12.59 -1.55
N VAL A 484 -3.77 -13.84 -1.12
CA VAL A 484 -4.87 -14.66 -0.56
C VAL A 484 -4.45 -15.17 0.82
N TRP A 485 -5.40 -15.34 1.74
CA TRP A 485 -5.11 -15.73 3.13
C TRP A 485 -6.32 -16.37 3.82
N GLU A 486 -6.10 -17.00 4.97
CA GLU A 486 -7.11 -17.52 5.91
C GLU A 486 -7.55 -16.42 6.89
N ASP A 487 -8.85 -16.29 7.15
CA ASP A 487 -9.49 -15.26 7.98
C ASP A 487 -10.41 -15.92 9.01
N ASP A 488 -10.19 -15.74 10.31
CA ASP A 488 -11.03 -16.32 11.37
C ASP A 488 -12.15 -15.38 11.88
N SER A 489 -12.28 -14.21 11.24
CA SER A 489 -13.03 -13.07 11.78
C SER A 489 -14.55 -13.21 11.65
N SER A 490 -15.01 -14.19 10.86
CA SER A 490 -16.39 -14.38 10.44
C SER A 490 -17.35 -14.54 11.63
N PRO A 491 -18.25 -13.56 11.88
CA PRO A 491 -19.22 -13.67 12.96
C PRO A 491 -20.35 -14.67 12.66
N ALA A 492 -20.45 -15.15 11.42
CA ALA A 492 -21.54 -15.99 10.95
C ALA A 492 -21.45 -17.43 11.49
N ASP A 493 -20.23 -17.96 11.59
CA ASP A 493 -19.97 -19.38 11.85
C ASP A 493 -19.33 -19.67 13.21
N GLY A 494 -18.96 -18.59 13.92
CA GLY A 494 -18.39 -18.63 15.27
C GLY A 494 -16.87 -18.67 15.25
N ALA A 495 -16.25 -17.93 16.19
CA ALA A 495 -14.80 -17.80 16.27
C ALA A 495 -14.10 -19.18 16.32
N GLY A 496 -13.25 -19.45 15.33
CA GLY A 496 -12.51 -20.70 15.17
C GLY A 496 -12.71 -21.46 13.84
N ASN A 497 -13.61 -21.00 12.97
CA ASN A 497 -13.64 -21.40 11.56
C ASN A 497 -12.89 -20.37 10.71
N TYR A 498 -12.17 -20.84 9.69
CA TYR A 498 -11.44 -20.00 8.75
C TYR A 498 -12.20 -19.89 7.42
N ASP A 499 -12.41 -18.65 6.98
CA ASP A 499 -12.80 -18.27 5.62
C ASP A 499 -11.56 -17.91 4.80
N LEU A 500 -11.70 -17.79 3.48
CA LEU A 500 -10.59 -17.45 2.59
C LEU A 500 -10.83 -16.12 1.90
N MET A 501 -9.87 -15.22 2.03
CA MET A 501 -9.98 -13.86 1.51
C MET A 501 -8.92 -13.59 0.43
N ALA A 502 -9.19 -12.62 -0.44
CA ALA A 502 -8.27 -12.15 -1.47
C ALA A 502 -8.33 -10.63 -1.65
N ARG A 503 -7.20 -9.98 -1.97
CA ARG A 503 -7.14 -8.55 -2.35
C ARG A 503 -6.08 -8.32 -3.40
N GLY A 504 -6.40 -7.48 -4.39
CA GLY A 504 -5.54 -7.20 -5.54
C GLY A 504 -4.88 -5.83 -5.49
N PHE A 505 -3.63 -5.77 -5.93
CA PHE A 505 -2.77 -4.59 -5.89
C PHE A 505 -2.07 -4.35 -7.23
N ALA A 506 -1.86 -3.09 -7.54
CA ALA A 506 -1.02 -2.64 -8.64
C ALA A 506 0.46 -2.77 -8.27
N ALA A 507 1.31 -2.79 -9.30
CA ALA A 507 2.74 -2.61 -9.14
C ALA A 507 3.05 -1.38 -8.27
N GLY A 508 3.86 -1.55 -7.24
CA GLY A 508 4.13 -0.50 -6.26
C GLY A 508 3.08 -0.39 -5.14
N GLY A 509 2.14 -1.33 -5.00
CA GLY A 509 1.38 -1.55 -3.75
C GLY A 509 0.05 -0.80 -3.59
N CYS A 510 -0.42 -0.07 -4.59
CA CYS A 510 -1.75 0.58 -4.56
C CYS A 510 -2.89 -0.45 -4.78
N GLN A 511 -4.04 -0.29 -4.13
CA GLN A 511 -5.17 -1.22 -4.34
C GLN A 511 -5.70 -1.18 -5.80
N ARG A 512 -5.95 -2.36 -6.39
CA ARG A 512 -6.69 -2.53 -7.65
C ARG A 512 -8.15 -2.93 -7.43
N PHE A 513 -8.42 -3.87 -6.52
CA PHE A 513 -9.76 -4.26 -6.11
C PHE A 513 -9.81 -4.48 -4.59
N ALA A 514 -10.98 -4.27 -3.99
CA ALA A 514 -11.19 -4.40 -2.55
C ALA A 514 -11.05 -5.88 -2.08
N GLN A 515 -11.00 -6.11 -0.77
CA GLN A 515 -11.03 -7.48 -0.23
C GLN A 515 -12.31 -8.21 -0.69
N ILE A 516 -12.17 -9.46 -1.15
CA ILE A 516 -13.25 -10.36 -1.57
C ILE A 516 -13.13 -11.70 -0.86
N GLU A 517 -14.27 -12.37 -0.68
CA GLU A 517 -14.38 -13.75 -0.18
C GLU A 517 -14.16 -14.75 -1.34
N VAL A 518 -13.28 -15.72 -1.11
CA VAL A 518 -12.83 -16.71 -2.11
C VAL A 518 -13.74 -17.93 -2.09
N ASN A 519 -14.01 -18.49 -0.91
CA ASN A 519 -15.12 -19.41 -0.71
C ASN A 519 -16.46 -18.64 -0.86
N PRO A 520 -17.56 -19.32 -1.23
CA PRO A 520 -18.91 -18.75 -1.21
C PRO A 520 -19.79 -19.41 -0.12
N THR A 521 -19.17 -20.17 0.78
CA THR A 521 -19.82 -20.89 1.87
C THR A 521 -18.83 -20.94 3.01
N THR A 522 -19.24 -20.37 4.14
CA THR A 522 -18.44 -20.10 5.34
C THR A 522 -18.67 -21.13 6.46
N ALA A 523 -19.58 -22.07 6.23
CA ALA A 523 -19.75 -23.23 7.08
C ALA A 523 -18.54 -24.16 6.94
N GLY A 524 -18.14 -24.80 8.04
CA GLY A 524 -17.02 -25.73 8.07
C GLY A 524 -15.67 -25.04 8.24
N GLN A 525 -14.64 -25.58 7.59
CA GLN A 525 -13.26 -25.07 7.68
C GLN A 525 -12.69 -24.94 6.27
N GLN A 526 -12.19 -23.76 5.91
CA GLN A 526 -11.51 -23.50 4.64
C GLN A 526 -10.07 -23.05 4.90
N ARG A 527 -9.09 -23.82 4.44
CA ARG A 527 -7.68 -23.68 4.85
C ARG A 527 -6.68 -23.89 3.72
N ALA A 528 -5.40 -23.71 4.03
CA ALA A 528 -4.25 -23.95 3.17
C ALA A 528 -4.44 -23.39 1.75
N PRO A 529 -4.74 -22.08 1.59
CA PRO A 529 -4.92 -21.51 0.27
C PRO A 529 -3.62 -21.59 -0.53
N ALA A 530 -3.77 -21.69 -1.85
CA ALA A 530 -2.70 -21.54 -2.83
C ALA A 530 -3.22 -20.72 -4.02
N ALA A 531 -2.43 -19.79 -4.54
CA ALA A 531 -2.82 -18.92 -5.64
C ALA A 531 -1.82 -18.98 -6.81
N GLY A 532 -2.33 -18.75 -8.02
CA GLY A 532 -1.52 -18.52 -9.22
C GLY A 532 -2.21 -17.55 -10.17
N MET A 533 -1.42 -16.81 -10.96
CA MET A 533 -1.91 -15.74 -11.84
C MET A 533 -1.42 -15.93 -13.28
N ALA A 534 -2.32 -15.72 -14.23
CA ALA A 534 -2.05 -15.74 -15.67
C ALA A 534 -1.50 -14.38 -16.16
N ALA A 535 -1.01 -14.33 -17.40
CA ALA A 535 -0.44 -13.09 -17.95
C ALA A 535 -1.46 -11.96 -18.13
N ASP A 536 -2.75 -12.29 -18.27
CA ASP A 536 -3.85 -11.33 -18.33
C ASP A 536 -4.30 -10.82 -16.93
N GLY A 537 -3.70 -11.32 -15.85
CA GLY A 537 -4.05 -11.01 -14.46
C GLY A 537 -5.27 -11.76 -13.92
N SER A 538 -5.90 -12.62 -14.72
CA SER A 538 -6.83 -13.60 -14.17
C SER A 538 -6.08 -14.56 -13.25
N PHE A 539 -6.70 -14.97 -12.15
CA PHE A 539 -6.07 -15.82 -11.14
C PHE A 539 -6.97 -17.01 -10.77
N VAL A 540 -6.35 -18.00 -10.15
CA VAL A 540 -7.01 -19.18 -9.58
C VAL A 540 -6.54 -19.33 -8.14
N VAL A 541 -7.47 -19.61 -7.24
CA VAL A 541 -7.19 -19.99 -5.86
C VAL A 541 -7.65 -21.42 -5.66
N ALA A 542 -6.84 -22.24 -5.01
CA ALA A 542 -7.17 -23.59 -4.56
C ALA A 542 -7.03 -23.70 -3.04
N TRP A 543 -7.82 -24.55 -2.38
CA TRP A 543 -7.85 -24.69 -0.92
C TRP A 543 -8.37 -26.05 -0.46
N GLU A 544 -8.15 -26.39 0.81
CA GLU A 544 -8.77 -27.54 1.48
C GLU A 544 -10.03 -27.11 2.25
N ASP A 545 -11.08 -27.92 2.19
CA ASP A 545 -12.45 -27.54 2.57
C ASP A 545 -13.17 -28.69 3.29
N ASP A 546 -13.72 -28.41 4.48
CA ASP A 546 -14.55 -29.30 5.30
C ASP A 546 -15.93 -28.66 5.53
N ASN A 547 -16.60 -28.18 4.46
CA ASN A 547 -17.87 -27.43 4.52
C ASN A 547 -19.04 -28.20 5.17
N ASP A 548 -19.03 -29.54 5.18
CA ASP A 548 -20.02 -30.33 5.92
C ASP A 548 -19.62 -30.62 7.39
N GLY A 549 -18.45 -30.14 7.83
CA GLY A 549 -17.96 -30.19 9.21
C GLY A 549 -17.73 -31.61 9.72
N ASN A 550 -17.39 -32.54 8.83
CA ASN A 550 -17.24 -33.96 9.15
C ASN A 550 -15.79 -34.33 9.53
N GLY A 551 -14.83 -33.42 9.31
CA GLY A 551 -13.39 -33.60 9.57
C GLY A 551 -12.60 -34.21 8.42
N VAL A 552 -13.18 -34.32 7.23
CA VAL A 552 -12.60 -34.94 6.02
C VAL A 552 -12.52 -33.89 4.91
N TYR A 553 -11.34 -33.30 4.78
CA TYR A 553 -11.08 -32.21 3.87
C TYR A 553 -11.09 -32.69 2.42
N GLN A 554 -11.67 -31.87 1.55
CA GLN A 554 -11.70 -32.02 0.09
C GLN A 554 -10.97 -30.84 -0.55
N VAL A 555 -10.40 -31.00 -1.74
CA VAL A 555 -9.70 -29.89 -2.41
C VAL A 555 -10.62 -29.20 -3.42
N TYR A 556 -10.66 -27.88 -3.36
CA TYR A 556 -11.46 -27.04 -4.27
C TYR A 556 -10.60 -26.01 -4.99
N ALA A 557 -11.14 -25.44 -6.07
CA ALA A 557 -10.57 -24.31 -6.78
C ALA A 557 -11.64 -23.36 -7.34
N ARG A 558 -11.34 -22.06 -7.40
CA ARG A 558 -12.18 -21.01 -7.98
C ARG A 558 -11.34 -20.04 -8.81
N GLY A 559 -11.91 -19.54 -9.91
CA GLY A 559 -11.22 -18.66 -10.84
C GLY A 559 -11.78 -17.24 -10.82
N PHE A 560 -10.90 -16.25 -10.92
CA PHE A 560 -11.23 -14.82 -10.89
C PHE A 560 -10.61 -14.07 -12.07
N ARG A 561 -11.16 -12.89 -12.40
CA ARG A 561 -10.57 -11.91 -13.33
C ARG A 561 -9.59 -10.98 -12.61
N ASP A 562 -8.89 -10.12 -13.36
CA ASP A 562 -7.90 -9.17 -12.83
C ASP A 562 -8.49 -8.00 -12.00
N ASP A 563 -9.81 -7.99 -11.83
CA ASP A 563 -10.60 -7.09 -11.00
C ASP A 563 -11.35 -7.81 -9.86
N GLY A 564 -11.02 -9.09 -9.59
CA GLY A 564 -11.62 -9.89 -8.53
C GLY A 564 -13.01 -10.45 -8.82
N ARG A 565 -13.63 -10.18 -9.99
CA ARG A 565 -14.92 -10.79 -10.33
C ARG A 565 -14.76 -12.25 -10.74
N GLU A 566 -15.71 -13.10 -10.36
CA GLU A 566 -15.70 -14.54 -10.68
C GLU A 566 -15.58 -14.81 -12.19
N ARG A 567 -14.59 -15.61 -12.55
CA ARG A 567 -14.29 -16.10 -13.90
C ARG A 567 -14.83 -17.51 -14.12
N PHE A 568 -14.73 -18.38 -13.10
CA PHE A 568 -15.47 -19.65 -13.03
C PHE A 568 -15.84 -19.97 -11.58
N ALA A 569 -17.04 -20.52 -11.38
CA ALA A 569 -17.56 -20.95 -10.08
C ALA A 569 -16.79 -22.18 -9.52
N VAL A 570 -16.83 -22.34 -8.20
CA VAL A 570 -16.16 -23.38 -7.42
C VAL A 570 -16.19 -24.77 -8.09
N ARG A 571 -15.01 -25.42 -8.12
CA ARG A 571 -14.78 -26.77 -8.62
C ARG A 571 -14.16 -27.63 -7.53
N THR A 572 -14.74 -28.80 -7.23
CA THR A 572 -14.01 -29.86 -6.53
C THR A 572 -12.90 -30.36 -7.45
N VAL A 573 -11.68 -30.49 -6.92
CA VAL A 573 -10.48 -30.84 -7.67
C VAL A 573 -10.29 -32.34 -7.72
N ASN A 574 -10.29 -33.01 -6.57
CA ASN A 574 -10.15 -34.46 -6.46
C ASN A 574 -11.39 -35.19 -7.01
N SER A 575 -11.20 -36.30 -7.72
CA SER A 575 -12.33 -37.12 -8.23
C SER A 575 -12.87 -38.12 -7.19
N VAL A 576 -12.07 -38.43 -6.18
CA VAL A 576 -12.37 -39.38 -5.11
C VAL A 576 -12.50 -38.62 -3.80
N ALA A 577 -13.67 -38.71 -3.17
CA ALA A 577 -14.00 -38.08 -1.90
C ALA A 577 -13.98 -39.09 -0.73
N ALA A 578 -13.11 -40.11 -0.82
CA ALA A 578 -12.84 -41.04 0.26
C ALA A 578 -11.49 -40.66 0.87
N GLY A 579 -11.39 -40.71 2.20
CA GLY A 579 -10.16 -40.31 2.88
C GLY A 579 -9.90 -38.80 2.84
N GLN A 580 -8.74 -38.38 3.31
CA GLN A 580 -8.38 -36.95 3.41
C GLN A 580 -7.75 -36.44 2.11
N GLN A 581 -8.12 -35.23 1.68
CA GLN A 581 -7.41 -34.48 0.65
C GLN A 581 -6.98 -33.11 1.20
N ARG A 582 -5.68 -32.84 1.23
CA ARG A 582 -5.08 -31.72 1.99
C ARG A 582 -3.92 -31.03 1.28
N HIS A 583 -3.49 -29.89 1.83
CA HIS A 583 -2.30 -29.15 1.43
C HIS A 583 -2.16 -28.95 -0.09
N PRO A 584 -3.14 -28.29 -0.74
CA PRO A 584 -3.10 -28.10 -2.18
C PRO A 584 -2.04 -27.09 -2.60
N ALA A 585 -1.44 -27.34 -3.77
CA ALA A 585 -0.66 -26.37 -4.52
C ALA A 585 -1.30 -26.15 -5.90
N VAL A 586 -1.22 -24.92 -6.43
CA VAL A 586 -1.72 -24.58 -7.77
C VAL A 586 -0.61 -23.92 -8.60
N ALA A 587 -0.53 -24.32 -9.87
CA ALA A 587 0.32 -23.68 -10.87
C ALA A 587 -0.54 -23.19 -12.04
N VAL A 588 -0.49 -21.89 -12.33
CA VAL A 588 -1.24 -21.24 -13.43
C VAL A 588 -0.25 -20.83 -14.52
N ALA A 589 -0.50 -21.29 -15.74
CA ALA A 589 0.29 -20.94 -16.91
C ALA A 589 -0.06 -19.54 -17.44
N PRO A 590 0.81 -18.90 -18.25
CA PRO A 590 0.54 -17.57 -18.80
C PRO A 590 -0.77 -17.44 -19.59
N ASP A 591 -1.30 -18.54 -20.14
CA ASP A 591 -2.57 -18.61 -20.89
C ASP A 591 -3.80 -18.95 -20.03
N GLY A 592 -3.64 -19.03 -18.70
CA GLY A 592 -4.71 -19.28 -17.74
C GLY A 592 -5.05 -20.76 -17.51
N ARG A 593 -4.47 -21.70 -18.27
CA ARG A 593 -4.56 -23.14 -17.94
C ARG A 593 -3.84 -23.40 -16.62
N PHE A 594 -4.33 -24.35 -15.84
CA PHE A 594 -3.76 -24.61 -14.51
C PHE A 594 -3.71 -26.09 -14.16
N VAL A 595 -2.93 -26.38 -13.12
CA VAL A 595 -2.80 -27.70 -12.50
C VAL A 595 -2.88 -27.51 -10.99
N VAL A 596 -3.59 -28.40 -10.32
CA VAL A 596 -3.62 -28.49 -8.85
C VAL A 596 -3.00 -29.83 -8.45
N ALA A 597 -2.18 -29.82 -7.41
CA ALA A 597 -1.65 -31.02 -6.76
C ALA A 597 -2.01 -31.00 -5.27
N TRP A 598 -2.19 -32.17 -4.65
CA TRP A 598 -2.63 -32.31 -3.26
C TRP A 598 -2.08 -33.58 -2.60
N GLU A 599 -2.12 -33.61 -1.26
CA GLU A 599 -1.91 -34.81 -0.45
C GLU A 599 -3.22 -35.61 -0.34
N ASP A 600 -3.14 -36.92 -0.49
CA ASP A 600 -4.27 -37.85 -0.48
C ASP A 600 -4.00 -39.02 0.48
N ASP A 601 -4.92 -39.29 1.40
CA ASP A 601 -4.94 -40.45 2.32
C ASP A 601 -6.27 -41.19 2.14
N GLN A 602 -6.46 -41.76 0.95
CA GLN A 602 -7.75 -42.21 0.42
C GLN A 602 -8.43 -43.30 1.28
N ASP A 603 -7.65 -44.18 1.89
CA ASP A 603 -8.09 -45.27 2.75
C ASP A 603 -7.91 -44.99 4.26
N ASN A 604 -7.43 -43.78 4.61
CA ASN A 604 -7.29 -43.29 5.98
C ASN A 604 -6.40 -44.23 6.82
N ASP A 605 -5.30 -44.71 6.24
CA ASP A 605 -4.29 -45.52 6.92
C ASP A 605 -3.05 -44.71 7.34
N GLY A 606 -2.91 -43.50 6.80
CA GLY A 606 -1.82 -42.56 7.08
C GLY A 606 -0.62 -42.68 6.15
N ASP A 607 -0.71 -43.40 5.03
CA ASP A 607 0.29 -43.42 3.95
C ASP A 607 -0.07 -42.38 2.87
N LEU A 608 0.31 -41.12 3.12
CA LEU A 608 0.01 -39.96 2.26
C LEU A 608 0.61 -40.13 0.86
N GLN A 609 -0.16 -39.87 -0.19
CA GLN A 609 0.30 -39.88 -1.58
C GLN A 609 0.09 -38.52 -2.26
N VAL A 610 0.90 -38.20 -3.28
CA VAL A 610 0.80 -36.93 -4.00
C VAL A 610 0.09 -37.11 -5.33
N TRP A 611 -1.08 -36.51 -5.46
CA TRP A 611 -1.90 -36.52 -6.68
C TRP A 611 -1.95 -35.15 -7.36
N MET A 612 -2.34 -35.14 -8.63
CA MET A 612 -2.48 -33.95 -9.45
C MET A 612 -3.58 -34.06 -10.50
N ARG A 613 -4.20 -32.93 -10.86
CA ARG A 613 -5.21 -32.81 -11.92
C ARG A 613 -5.03 -31.53 -12.73
N GLY A 614 -5.26 -31.62 -14.03
CA GLY A 614 -5.11 -30.51 -14.96
C GLY A 614 -6.44 -29.93 -15.42
N PHE A 615 -6.49 -28.62 -15.54
CA PHE A 615 -7.67 -27.87 -15.96
C PHE A 615 -7.38 -26.93 -17.13
N GLU A 616 -8.39 -26.70 -17.96
CA GLU A 616 -8.40 -25.61 -18.93
C GLU A 616 -8.63 -24.28 -18.22
N ALA A 617 -8.40 -23.16 -18.91
CA ALA A 617 -8.55 -21.84 -18.30
C ALA A 617 -9.95 -21.63 -17.70
N ASP A 618 -11.02 -22.11 -18.34
CA ASP A 618 -12.41 -21.99 -17.87
C ASP A 618 -12.77 -22.90 -16.67
N GLY A 619 -11.81 -23.66 -16.13
CA GLY A 619 -12.02 -24.60 -15.04
C GLY A 619 -12.71 -25.89 -15.46
N SER A 620 -12.77 -26.21 -16.75
CA SER A 620 -13.09 -27.56 -17.23
C SER A 620 -11.89 -28.51 -17.12
N GLU A 621 -12.13 -29.81 -17.01
CA GLU A 621 -11.06 -30.81 -16.91
C GLU A 621 -10.26 -30.90 -18.22
N ARG A 622 -8.93 -30.90 -18.08
CA ARG A 622 -7.95 -31.04 -19.16
C ARG A 622 -7.21 -32.37 -19.11
N PHE A 623 -6.95 -32.87 -17.89
CA PHE A 623 -6.61 -34.26 -17.65
C PHE A 623 -7.08 -34.72 -16.25
N ALA A 624 -7.60 -35.94 -16.18
CA ALA A 624 -8.01 -36.61 -14.94
C ALA A 624 -6.82 -36.94 -14.00
N ASP A 625 -7.15 -37.17 -12.74
CA ASP A 625 -6.25 -37.44 -11.61
C ASP A 625 -5.13 -38.44 -11.94
N ARG A 626 -3.90 -38.10 -11.53
CA ARG A 626 -2.68 -38.92 -11.65
C ARG A 626 -1.82 -38.74 -10.41
N SER A 627 -1.09 -39.78 -10.00
CA SER A 627 0.00 -39.61 -9.03
C SER A 627 1.18 -38.86 -9.66
N ALA A 628 1.91 -38.09 -8.84
CA ALA A 628 3.20 -37.52 -9.21
C ALA A 628 4.34 -38.56 -9.25
N HIS A 629 4.20 -39.68 -8.55
CA HIS A 629 5.18 -40.78 -8.43
C HIS A 629 4.70 -42.05 -9.15
N ASP A 630 5.56 -43.08 -9.21
CA ASP A 630 5.28 -44.36 -9.91
C ASP A 630 5.22 -45.56 -8.94
N ASP A 631 5.25 -45.31 -7.63
CA ASP A 631 5.33 -46.29 -6.54
C ASP A 631 4.56 -45.83 -5.30
N ASP A 632 3.83 -46.73 -4.64
CA ASP A 632 2.86 -46.41 -3.58
C ASP A 632 3.32 -46.86 -2.17
N ALA A 633 4.63 -47.00 -1.92
CA ALA A 633 5.15 -47.50 -0.65
C ALA A 633 5.77 -46.38 0.20
N GLY A 634 5.14 -45.98 1.32
CA GLY A 634 5.69 -44.99 2.25
C GLY A 634 5.30 -43.54 1.90
N ASN A 635 5.42 -42.63 2.87
CA ASN A 635 4.75 -41.34 2.81
C ASN A 635 5.32 -40.38 1.74
N ARG A 636 4.44 -39.73 0.97
CA ARG A 636 4.74 -38.52 0.18
C ARG A 636 3.80 -37.39 0.55
N ARG A 637 4.33 -36.20 0.84
CA ARG A 637 3.53 -35.07 1.31
C ARG A 637 4.09 -33.70 0.88
N ARG A 638 3.34 -32.64 1.19
CA ARG A 638 3.61 -31.22 0.96
C ARG A 638 4.04 -30.93 -0.48
N PRO A 639 3.15 -31.16 -1.46
CA PRO A 639 3.44 -30.86 -2.85
C PRO A 639 3.60 -29.35 -3.05
N ALA A 640 4.56 -28.95 -3.88
CA ALA A 640 4.63 -27.61 -4.45
C ALA A 640 4.76 -27.69 -5.98
N LEU A 641 4.23 -26.68 -6.68
CA LEU A 641 4.15 -26.63 -8.13
C LEU A 641 4.79 -25.36 -8.70
N ALA A 642 5.48 -25.50 -9.84
CA ALA A 642 5.86 -24.38 -10.69
C ALA A 642 5.29 -24.55 -12.10
N ALA A 643 4.59 -23.53 -12.61
CA ALA A 643 4.13 -23.48 -14.00
C ALA A 643 5.31 -23.19 -14.94
N LEU A 644 5.33 -23.84 -16.10
CA LEU A 644 6.28 -23.56 -17.17
C LEU A 644 5.60 -22.73 -18.28
N PRO A 645 6.35 -21.90 -19.04
CA PRO A 645 5.75 -21.02 -20.06
C PRO A 645 5.00 -21.72 -21.20
N ASP A 646 5.24 -23.02 -21.43
CA ASP A 646 4.53 -23.86 -22.40
C ASP A 646 3.21 -24.46 -21.86
N GLY A 647 2.93 -24.25 -20.57
CA GLY A 647 1.83 -24.85 -19.82
C GLY A 647 2.14 -26.24 -19.26
N GLY A 648 3.37 -26.72 -19.38
CA GLY A 648 3.91 -27.79 -18.55
C GLY A 648 4.15 -27.32 -17.11
N PHE A 649 4.64 -28.21 -16.26
CA PHE A 649 4.81 -27.91 -14.84
C PHE A 649 5.86 -28.84 -14.19
N VAL A 650 6.38 -28.43 -13.04
CA VAL A 650 7.22 -29.26 -12.16
C VAL A 650 6.48 -29.46 -10.84
N VAL A 651 6.46 -30.69 -10.35
CA VAL A 651 5.99 -31.05 -9.00
C VAL A 651 7.21 -31.35 -8.14
N VAL A 652 7.24 -30.82 -6.92
CA VAL A 652 8.19 -31.22 -5.86
C VAL A 652 7.44 -31.65 -4.61
N TRP A 653 8.01 -32.56 -3.81
CA TRP A 653 7.37 -33.11 -2.60
C TRP A 653 8.39 -33.67 -1.61
N GLU A 654 7.98 -33.86 -0.36
CA GLU A 654 8.70 -34.65 0.66
C GLU A 654 8.41 -36.16 0.44
N ASP A 655 9.44 -37.01 0.38
CA ASP A 655 9.36 -38.45 0.05
C ASP A 655 10.10 -39.29 1.12
N ASP A 656 9.38 -40.16 1.84
CA ASP A 656 9.87 -41.21 2.76
C ASP A 656 9.58 -42.61 2.16
N GLY A 657 9.87 -42.77 0.86
CA GLY A 657 9.54 -43.98 0.09
C GLY A 657 10.31 -45.25 0.48
N ASP A 658 11.25 -45.18 1.43
CA ASP A 658 11.88 -46.34 2.05
C ASP A 658 11.36 -46.63 3.49
N GLY A 659 10.48 -45.77 4.01
CA GLY A 659 9.79 -45.91 5.30
C GLY A 659 10.75 -45.84 6.50
N ASN A 660 11.83 -45.06 6.37
CA ASN A 660 12.83 -44.92 7.43
C ASN A 660 12.50 -43.77 8.41
N GLY A 661 11.58 -42.87 8.03
CA GLY A 661 11.11 -41.73 8.82
C GLY A 661 11.83 -40.40 8.56
N TYR A 662 12.80 -40.37 7.64
CA TYR A 662 13.56 -39.20 7.20
C TYR A 662 13.21 -38.86 5.75
N TYR A 663 12.47 -37.77 5.56
CA TYR A 663 12.00 -37.38 4.24
C TYR A 663 13.12 -36.76 3.42
N GLN A 664 13.13 -37.07 2.13
CA GLN A 664 13.98 -36.48 1.09
C GLN A 664 13.14 -35.56 0.20
N ILE A 665 13.74 -34.60 -0.51
CA ILE A 665 12.98 -33.78 -1.46
C ILE A 665 13.06 -34.40 -2.84
N HIS A 666 11.91 -34.71 -3.44
CA HIS A 666 11.82 -35.29 -4.77
C HIS A 666 11.15 -34.33 -5.76
N ALA A 667 11.46 -34.49 -7.05
CA ALA A 667 10.91 -33.67 -8.13
C ALA A 667 10.61 -34.49 -9.38
N ARG A 668 9.56 -34.11 -10.13
CA ARG A 668 9.24 -34.66 -11.46
C ARG A 668 8.66 -33.60 -12.37
N GLY A 669 9.01 -33.65 -13.65
CA GLY A 669 8.56 -32.68 -14.65
C GLY A 669 7.51 -33.27 -15.58
N PHE A 670 6.51 -32.47 -15.92
CA PHE A 670 5.43 -32.84 -16.82
C PHE A 670 5.27 -31.84 -17.97
N GLY A 671 4.93 -32.37 -19.15
CA GLY A 671 4.45 -31.60 -20.27
C GLY A 671 3.03 -31.09 -20.02
N PRO A 672 2.49 -30.23 -20.90
CA PRO A 672 1.21 -29.60 -20.63
C PRO A 672 0.07 -30.60 -20.36
N ASP A 673 -0.07 -31.63 -21.18
CA ASP A 673 -1.05 -32.73 -21.07
C ASP A 673 -0.81 -33.71 -19.89
N GLY A 674 0.11 -33.37 -18.98
CA GLY A 674 0.51 -34.21 -17.86
C GLY A 674 1.30 -35.46 -18.28
N ALA A 675 1.80 -35.53 -19.51
CA ALA A 675 2.78 -36.56 -19.90
C ALA A 675 4.14 -36.25 -19.26
N GLU A 676 4.97 -37.27 -19.01
CA GLU A 676 6.30 -37.04 -18.41
C GLU A 676 7.21 -36.20 -19.34
N ARG A 677 7.83 -35.16 -18.76
CA ARG A 677 8.88 -34.32 -19.38
C ARG A 677 10.27 -34.78 -18.95
N PHE A 678 10.43 -35.08 -17.66
CA PHE A 678 11.62 -35.74 -17.10
C PHE A 678 11.22 -36.64 -15.91
N ALA A 679 11.90 -37.76 -15.76
CA ALA A 679 11.65 -38.76 -14.72
C ALA A 679 11.94 -38.25 -13.29
N ARG A 680 11.36 -38.90 -12.27
CA ARG A 680 11.57 -38.56 -10.86
C ARG A 680 13.07 -38.48 -10.51
N LEU A 681 13.46 -37.42 -9.82
CA LEU A 681 14.80 -37.20 -9.27
C LEU A 681 14.72 -36.79 -7.80
N THR A 682 15.78 -37.10 -7.03
CA THR A 682 16.01 -36.53 -5.69
C THR A 682 16.71 -35.17 -5.85
N VAL A 683 16.21 -34.16 -5.16
CA VAL A 683 16.64 -32.77 -5.26
C VAL A 683 17.89 -32.51 -4.44
N ASN A 684 17.86 -32.86 -3.15
CA ASN A 684 19.00 -32.76 -2.25
C ASN A 684 20.09 -33.80 -2.65
N SER A 685 21.37 -33.44 -2.50
CA SER A 685 22.52 -34.32 -2.76
C SER A 685 23.08 -34.99 -1.50
N VAL A 686 22.67 -34.51 -0.33
CA VAL A 686 22.97 -35.03 0.98
C VAL A 686 21.67 -35.53 1.59
N ALA A 687 21.66 -36.78 2.06
CA ALA A 687 20.48 -37.48 2.60
C ALA A 687 20.62 -37.80 4.10
N ASP A 688 21.50 -37.07 4.79
CA ASP A 688 21.60 -37.13 6.24
C ASP A 688 20.50 -36.22 6.83
N GLY A 689 19.88 -36.65 7.94
CA GLY A 689 18.89 -35.84 8.66
C GLY A 689 17.54 -35.72 7.92
N GLN A 690 16.80 -34.65 8.23
CA GLN A 690 15.44 -34.43 7.73
C GLN A 690 15.40 -33.30 6.70
N GLN A 691 14.80 -33.55 5.54
CA GLN A 691 14.49 -32.52 4.54
C GLN A 691 12.98 -32.25 4.47
N ASP A 692 12.57 -30.97 4.55
CA ASP A 692 11.19 -30.55 4.84
C ASP A 692 10.78 -29.27 4.06
N ARG A 693 9.46 -29.10 3.87
CA ARG A 693 8.74 -27.99 3.22
C ARG A 693 9.43 -27.47 1.94
N PRO A 694 9.36 -28.22 0.84
CA PRO A 694 9.93 -27.78 -0.42
C PRO A 694 9.12 -26.65 -1.06
N ALA A 695 9.82 -25.68 -1.64
CA ALA A 695 9.24 -24.62 -2.46
C ALA A 695 9.90 -24.61 -3.85
N VAL A 696 9.16 -24.30 -4.91
CA VAL A 696 9.68 -24.34 -6.29
C VAL A 696 9.14 -23.19 -7.14
N ALA A 697 10.01 -22.61 -7.96
CA ALA A 697 9.65 -21.64 -9.00
C ALA A 697 10.47 -21.87 -10.28
N ALA A 698 9.97 -21.40 -11.42
CA ALA A 698 10.53 -21.67 -12.74
C ALA A 698 10.80 -20.41 -13.57
N ASP A 699 11.80 -20.49 -14.44
CA ASP A 699 12.24 -19.42 -15.35
C ASP A 699 11.62 -19.51 -16.75
N ALA A 700 11.86 -18.49 -17.58
CA ALA A 700 11.32 -18.43 -18.95
C ALA A 700 11.89 -19.48 -19.91
N ALA A 701 13.01 -20.12 -19.58
CA ALA A 701 13.57 -21.25 -20.32
C ALA A 701 13.01 -22.61 -19.83
N GLY A 702 12.19 -22.60 -18.77
CA GLY A 702 11.61 -23.77 -18.13
C GLY A 702 12.56 -24.48 -17.16
N GLY A 703 13.71 -23.90 -16.83
CA GLY A 703 14.51 -24.33 -15.68
C GLY A 703 13.84 -23.91 -14.38
N PHE A 704 14.27 -24.46 -13.26
CA PHE A 704 13.60 -24.28 -11.98
C PHE A 704 14.59 -24.27 -10.80
N VAL A 705 14.19 -23.62 -9.72
CA VAL A 705 14.92 -23.60 -8.44
C VAL A 705 14.02 -24.20 -7.38
N VAL A 706 14.56 -25.14 -6.61
CA VAL A 706 13.90 -25.75 -5.45
C VAL A 706 14.60 -25.28 -4.19
N LEU A 707 13.84 -24.84 -3.20
CA LEU A 707 14.29 -24.59 -1.82
C LEU A 707 13.71 -25.66 -0.89
N TRP A 708 14.39 -25.92 0.22
CA TRP A 708 13.90 -26.79 1.30
C TRP A 708 14.53 -26.39 2.65
N GLN A 709 13.92 -26.88 3.74
CA GLN A 709 14.48 -26.87 5.08
C GLN A 709 15.26 -28.17 5.34
N ASP A 710 16.36 -28.07 6.06
CA ASP A 710 17.35 -29.15 6.20
C ASP A 710 17.87 -29.19 7.65
N ASP A 711 17.56 -30.26 8.38
CA ASP A 711 18.10 -30.59 9.72
C ASP A 711 19.10 -31.75 9.56
N GLN A 712 20.20 -31.50 8.85
CA GLN A 712 21.22 -32.51 8.51
C GLN A 712 21.83 -33.14 9.76
N GLU A 713 22.08 -32.34 10.79
CA GLU A 713 22.65 -32.75 12.06
C GLU A 713 21.67 -33.51 12.97
N ASN A 714 20.36 -33.48 12.66
CA ASN A 714 19.28 -34.01 13.49
C ASN A 714 19.37 -33.46 14.93
N ASP A 715 19.59 -32.16 15.06
CA ASP A 715 19.60 -31.44 16.33
C ASP A 715 18.37 -30.54 16.52
N GLY A 716 17.55 -30.42 15.48
CA GLY A 716 16.32 -29.64 15.42
C GLY A 716 16.48 -28.26 14.78
N ASN A 717 17.70 -27.79 14.49
CA ASN A 717 17.96 -26.44 13.97
C ASN A 717 17.96 -26.41 12.43
N TYR A 718 16.78 -26.37 11.82
CA TYR A 718 16.65 -26.39 10.37
C TYR A 718 17.34 -25.19 9.69
N GLN A 719 18.06 -25.49 8.60
CA GLN A 719 18.75 -24.57 7.71
C GLN A 719 18.00 -24.48 6.38
N ILE A 720 18.10 -23.38 5.64
CA ILE A 720 17.48 -23.26 4.31
C ILE A 720 18.50 -23.58 3.23
N TYR A 721 18.18 -24.51 2.34
CA TYR A 721 18.99 -24.83 1.16
C TYR A 721 18.24 -24.56 -0.14
N ALA A 722 19.01 -24.37 -1.21
CA ALA A 722 18.52 -24.19 -2.57
C ALA A 722 19.32 -25.01 -3.58
N ARG A 723 18.64 -25.46 -4.65
CA ARG A 723 19.27 -26.08 -5.82
C ARG A 723 18.53 -25.73 -7.11
N GLY A 724 19.30 -25.34 -8.12
CA GLY A 724 18.79 -25.05 -9.46
C GLY A 724 18.93 -26.22 -10.42
N PHE A 725 18.00 -26.30 -11.37
CA PHE A 725 17.91 -27.31 -12.42
C PHE A 725 17.60 -26.68 -13.78
N GLU A 726 18.05 -27.33 -14.83
CA GLU A 726 17.64 -27.04 -16.21
C GLU A 726 16.28 -27.69 -16.52
N ALA A 727 15.66 -27.27 -17.62
CA ALA A 727 14.31 -27.69 -18.05
C ALA A 727 14.15 -29.19 -18.38
N ASP A 728 15.23 -29.97 -18.29
CA ASP A 728 15.31 -31.43 -18.46
C ASP A 728 15.69 -32.16 -17.16
N GLY A 729 15.70 -31.47 -16.01
CA GLY A 729 16.01 -32.04 -14.70
C GLY A 729 17.51 -32.19 -14.40
N ARG A 730 18.42 -31.75 -15.29
CA ARG A 730 19.86 -31.75 -14.97
C ARG A 730 20.19 -30.62 -13.97
N PRO A 731 21.01 -30.85 -12.92
CA PRO A 731 21.43 -29.79 -12.00
C PRO A 731 22.15 -28.64 -12.73
N ARG A 732 21.71 -27.41 -12.44
CA ARG A 732 22.30 -26.15 -12.90
C ARG A 732 23.38 -25.65 -11.93
N PHE A 733 23.12 -25.79 -10.63
CA PHE A 733 24.11 -25.58 -9.56
C PHE A 733 23.99 -26.67 -8.48
N ALA A 734 25.00 -26.75 -7.60
CA ALA A 734 25.02 -27.67 -6.47
C ALA A 734 24.30 -27.07 -5.25
N ASP A 735 23.89 -27.91 -4.31
CA ASP A 735 23.20 -27.51 -3.08
C ASP A 735 23.91 -26.34 -2.39
N LEU A 736 23.14 -25.31 -2.05
CA LEU A 736 23.60 -24.02 -1.56
C LEU A 736 22.79 -23.65 -0.31
N ARG A 737 23.46 -23.45 0.83
CA ARG A 737 22.79 -22.86 2.01
C ARG A 737 22.45 -21.39 1.73
N VAL A 738 21.18 -21.05 1.93
CA VAL A 738 20.59 -19.75 1.65
C VAL A 738 20.84 -18.78 2.80
N ASN A 739 20.61 -19.20 4.04
CA ASN A 739 20.86 -18.40 5.25
C ASN A 739 22.37 -18.28 5.52
N GLY A 740 22.80 -17.07 5.92
CA GLY A 740 24.20 -16.77 6.21
C GLY A 740 24.72 -17.52 7.44
N ASP A 741 24.05 -17.32 8.57
CA ASP A 741 24.43 -17.90 9.86
C ASP A 741 23.83 -19.30 10.05
N ALA A 742 24.60 -20.21 10.65
CA ALA A 742 24.21 -21.60 10.87
C ALA A 742 23.77 -21.88 12.32
N GLY A 743 23.12 -20.90 12.94
CA GLY A 743 22.70 -20.96 14.34
C GLY A 743 21.32 -20.34 14.49
N GLY A 744 20.54 -20.92 15.40
CA GLY A 744 19.12 -20.62 15.50
C GLY A 744 18.29 -21.38 14.47
N GLN A 745 17.04 -20.97 14.32
CA GLN A 745 16.01 -21.73 13.61
C GLN A 745 15.59 -21.00 12.33
N HIS A 746 15.64 -21.69 11.18
CA HIS A 746 15.19 -21.14 9.90
C HIS A 746 14.05 -22.01 9.33
N LEU A 747 12.88 -21.41 9.03
CA LEU A 747 11.66 -22.14 8.66
C LEU A 747 10.95 -21.52 7.45
N ALA A 748 10.01 -22.28 6.88
CA ALA A 748 9.04 -21.87 5.86
C ALA A 748 9.66 -21.08 4.68
N PRO A 749 10.56 -21.70 3.89
CA PRO A 749 11.16 -21.04 2.75
C PRO A 749 10.16 -20.88 1.60
N ALA A 750 10.17 -19.73 0.94
CA ALA A 750 9.51 -19.48 -0.34
C ALA A 750 10.49 -18.90 -1.37
N VAL A 751 10.18 -19.08 -2.66
CA VAL A 751 11.09 -18.73 -3.78
C VAL A 751 10.40 -18.05 -4.95
N SER A 752 10.86 -16.84 -5.26
CA SER A 752 10.61 -16.04 -6.49
C SER A 752 11.64 -16.30 -7.60
N VAL A 753 11.28 -16.56 -8.87
CA VAL A 753 12.23 -16.67 -10.01
C VAL A 753 11.83 -15.72 -11.13
N ALA A 754 12.78 -14.91 -11.61
CA ALA A 754 12.63 -14.03 -12.76
C ALA A 754 12.86 -14.77 -14.10
N ASP A 755 12.47 -14.18 -15.23
CA ASP A 755 12.64 -14.78 -16.57
C ASP A 755 14.10 -15.12 -16.91
N SER A 756 15.05 -14.42 -16.30
CA SER A 756 16.50 -14.66 -16.44
C SER A 756 17.03 -15.85 -15.64
N GLY A 757 16.21 -16.47 -14.79
CA GLY A 757 16.61 -17.49 -13.82
C GLY A 757 17.22 -16.94 -12.53
N ALA A 758 17.42 -15.62 -12.41
CA ALA A 758 17.75 -14.99 -11.12
C ALA A 758 16.58 -15.16 -10.14
N PHE A 759 16.88 -15.37 -8.85
CA PHE A 759 15.87 -15.75 -7.87
C PHE A 759 16.05 -15.06 -6.53
N VAL A 760 14.95 -14.97 -5.77
CA VAL A 760 14.92 -14.51 -4.38
C VAL A 760 14.40 -15.64 -3.52
N ALA A 761 15.11 -15.90 -2.42
CA ALA A 761 14.64 -16.74 -1.33
C ALA A 761 14.13 -15.85 -0.20
N VAL A 762 13.03 -16.24 0.45
CA VAL A 762 12.53 -15.66 1.70
C VAL A 762 12.27 -16.77 2.72
N TRP A 763 12.45 -16.51 4.01
CA TRP A 763 12.25 -17.50 5.09
C TRP A 763 11.98 -16.82 6.44
N GLN A 764 11.41 -17.58 7.39
CA GLN A 764 11.31 -17.20 8.80
C GLN A 764 12.62 -17.48 9.53
N ASP A 765 13.08 -16.56 10.38
CA ASP A 765 14.41 -16.58 10.96
C ASP A 765 14.40 -16.22 12.46
N ASP A 766 14.86 -17.14 13.30
CA ASP A 766 15.13 -16.97 14.74
C ASP A 766 16.62 -17.27 14.98
N SER A 767 17.50 -16.54 14.27
CA SER A 767 18.96 -16.74 14.31
C SER A 767 19.62 -16.32 15.63
N ASP A 768 18.96 -15.47 16.43
CA ASP A 768 19.41 -15.11 17.78
C ASP A 768 18.86 -16.05 18.88
N GLY A 769 17.92 -16.94 18.53
CA GLY A 769 17.31 -17.92 19.41
C GLY A 769 16.44 -17.31 20.51
N ASN A 770 15.86 -16.13 20.25
CA ASN A 770 14.95 -15.47 21.19
C ASN A 770 13.52 -16.06 21.15
N GLY A 771 13.18 -16.80 20.09
CA GLY A 771 11.87 -17.44 19.89
C GLY A 771 10.86 -16.62 19.07
N SER A 772 11.24 -15.43 18.62
CA SER A 772 10.45 -14.50 17.80
C SER A 772 11.08 -14.39 16.42
N TYR A 773 10.40 -14.91 15.41
CA TYR A 773 10.97 -15.04 14.07
C TYR A 773 10.76 -13.76 13.27
N GLN A 774 11.81 -13.34 12.57
CA GLN A 774 11.81 -12.29 11.56
C GLN A 774 11.64 -12.88 10.16
N ILE A 775 11.29 -12.07 9.16
CA ILE A 775 11.33 -12.48 7.75
C ILE A 775 12.65 -12.05 7.14
N ARG A 776 13.44 -13.02 6.70
CA ARG A 776 14.71 -12.79 6.01
C ARG A 776 14.59 -13.10 4.52
N ALA A 777 15.42 -12.44 3.74
CA ALA A 777 15.44 -12.58 2.30
C ALA A 777 16.87 -12.46 1.74
N ARG A 778 17.14 -13.15 0.63
CA ARG A 778 18.43 -13.11 -0.08
C ARG A 778 18.24 -13.32 -1.57
N ALA A 779 18.98 -12.58 -2.40
CA ALA A 779 18.84 -12.62 -3.86
C ALA A 779 20.06 -13.21 -4.53
N PHE A 780 19.83 -14.04 -5.56
CA PHE A 780 20.85 -14.80 -6.26
C PHE A 780 20.75 -14.63 -7.78
N THR A 781 21.86 -14.87 -8.48
CA THR A 781 21.89 -15.01 -9.93
C THR A 781 21.38 -16.39 -10.35
N ALA A 782 21.10 -16.58 -11.64
CA ALA A 782 20.71 -17.88 -12.19
C ALA A 782 21.75 -19.00 -11.99
N ALA A 783 23.00 -18.64 -11.68
CA ALA A 783 24.07 -19.59 -11.38
C ALA A 783 24.21 -19.91 -9.87
N GLY A 784 23.30 -19.39 -9.02
CA GLY A 784 23.36 -19.56 -7.56
C GLY A 784 24.41 -18.69 -6.86
N SER A 785 25.08 -17.76 -7.56
CA SER A 785 25.94 -16.78 -6.90
C SER A 785 25.10 -15.69 -6.24
N GLU A 786 25.54 -15.14 -5.12
CA GLU A 786 24.87 -13.99 -4.50
C GLU A 786 24.75 -12.81 -5.50
N ARG A 787 23.56 -12.20 -5.53
CA ARG A 787 23.24 -10.96 -6.25
C ARG A 787 23.00 -9.81 -5.26
N ARG A 788 22.38 -10.09 -4.12
CA ARG A 788 22.23 -9.17 -2.99
C ARG A 788 22.43 -9.95 -1.70
N ALA A 789 23.27 -9.41 -0.80
CA ALA A 789 23.44 -9.93 0.54
C ALA A 789 22.11 -9.97 1.30
N GLU A 790 22.05 -10.81 2.32
CA GLU A 790 20.86 -11.06 3.14
C GLU A 790 20.33 -9.79 3.83
N TRP A 791 19.00 -9.67 3.93
CA TRP A 791 18.32 -8.56 4.61
C TRP A 791 17.06 -9.04 5.35
N THR A 792 16.61 -8.27 6.35
CA THR A 792 15.28 -8.43 6.96
C THR A 792 14.24 -7.71 6.09
N ALA A 793 13.16 -8.40 5.73
CA ALA A 793 12.13 -7.90 4.83
C ALA A 793 11.04 -7.09 5.57
N ASN A 794 10.65 -7.52 6.77
CA ASN A 794 9.75 -6.78 7.66
C ASN A 794 10.48 -5.61 8.33
N ARG A 795 9.80 -4.48 8.50
CA ARG A 795 10.33 -3.30 9.22
C ARG A 795 10.10 -3.41 10.73
N PHE A 796 8.94 -3.94 11.14
CA PHE A 796 8.58 -4.14 12.53
C PHE A 796 9.15 -5.48 12.99
N ALA A 797 10.04 -5.44 13.99
CA ALA A 797 10.72 -6.62 14.53
C ALA A 797 10.20 -7.02 15.92
N ASP A 798 9.35 -6.18 16.53
CA ASP A 798 8.59 -6.58 17.71
C ASP A 798 7.54 -7.61 17.31
N GLY A 799 7.22 -8.51 18.24
CA GLY A 799 6.32 -9.61 17.94
C GLY A 799 6.92 -10.63 16.96
N GLN A 800 6.03 -11.41 16.37
CA GLN A 800 6.33 -12.61 15.62
C GLN A 800 5.87 -12.47 14.17
N GLN A 801 6.81 -12.70 13.25
CA GLN A 801 6.52 -12.76 11.82
C GLN A 801 6.57 -14.21 11.30
N ARG A 802 5.62 -14.63 10.47
CA ARG A 802 5.45 -16.03 10.03
C ARG A 802 5.03 -16.17 8.55
N ALA A 803 5.16 -17.41 8.05
CA ALA A 803 4.66 -17.87 6.75
C ALA A 803 4.90 -16.90 5.57
N PRO A 804 6.17 -16.55 5.27
CA PRO A 804 6.46 -15.64 4.19
C PRO A 804 6.23 -16.26 2.81
N ASP A 805 5.72 -15.47 1.88
CA ASP A 805 5.68 -15.80 0.45
C ASP A 805 6.19 -14.60 -0.37
N ALA A 806 6.65 -14.84 -1.60
CA ALA A 806 7.32 -13.82 -2.40
C ALA A 806 6.96 -13.85 -3.88
N PHE A 807 6.80 -12.66 -4.46
CA PHE A 807 6.65 -12.46 -5.90
C PHE A 807 7.76 -11.53 -6.42
N LEU A 808 8.67 -12.10 -7.21
CA LEU A 808 9.64 -11.36 -8.02
C LEU A 808 9.07 -11.16 -9.42
N GLU A 809 8.92 -9.90 -9.84
CA GLU A 809 8.49 -9.54 -11.19
C GLU A 809 9.46 -10.10 -12.24
N ARG A 810 8.94 -10.44 -13.42
CA ARG A 810 9.64 -11.22 -14.45
C ARG A 810 10.96 -10.61 -14.94
N SER A 811 11.10 -9.29 -14.91
CA SER A 811 12.36 -8.58 -15.19
C SER A 811 13.46 -8.83 -14.15
N GLY A 812 13.06 -9.24 -12.94
CA GLY A 812 13.92 -9.38 -11.77
C GLY A 812 14.21 -8.08 -11.02
N GLY A 813 13.43 -7.02 -11.26
CA GLY A 813 13.49 -5.74 -10.52
C GLY A 813 12.54 -5.72 -9.33
N PRO A 814 11.25 -5.36 -9.50
CA PRO A 814 10.27 -5.34 -8.42
C PRO A 814 10.10 -6.68 -7.71
N LEU A 815 10.23 -6.67 -6.39
CA LEU A 815 9.95 -7.77 -5.47
C LEU A 815 8.84 -7.32 -4.50
N VAL A 816 7.88 -8.21 -4.25
CA VAL A 816 6.95 -8.10 -3.13
C VAL A 816 7.14 -9.32 -2.22
N VAL A 817 7.20 -9.09 -0.91
CA VAL A 817 7.19 -10.13 0.12
C VAL A 817 5.92 -9.93 0.96
N VAL A 818 5.24 -11.01 1.30
CA VAL A 818 4.08 -11.03 2.22
C VAL A 818 4.39 -11.91 3.43
N TRP A 819 3.80 -11.61 4.58
CA TRP A 819 3.96 -12.39 5.81
C TRP A 819 2.79 -12.19 6.78
N GLU A 820 2.63 -13.13 7.71
CA GLU A 820 1.81 -12.98 8.92
C GLU A 820 2.60 -12.16 9.94
N ASP A 821 1.97 -11.21 10.63
CA ASP A 821 2.57 -10.34 11.63
C ASP A 821 1.61 -10.15 12.82
N ASP A 822 2.04 -10.42 14.06
CA ASP A 822 1.24 -10.11 15.26
C ASP A 822 1.50 -8.71 15.85
N MET A 823 2.26 -7.87 15.15
CA MET A 823 2.45 -6.43 15.34
C MET A 823 2.92 -6.01 16.74
N ASP A 824 2.02 -6.01 17.73
CA ASP A 824 2.22 -5.58 19.12
C ASP A 824 2.31 -6.75 20.11
N GLY A 825 2.32 -7.99 19.60
CA GLY A 825 2.31 -9.20 20.42
C GLY A 825 1.03 -9.38 21.22
N ASN A 826 -0.08 -8.70 20.87
CA ASN A 826 -1.38 -8.90 21.50
C ASN A 826 -2.02 -10.26 21.14
N GLY A 827 -1.47 -10.94 20.13
CA GLY A 827 -1.89 -12.26 19.65
C GLY A 827 -2.87 -12.23 18.48
N ALA A 828 -3.16 -11.07 17.89
CA ALA A 828 -3.96 -10.92 16.68
C ALA A 828 -3.07 -10.81 15.43
N TYR A 829 -2.98 -11.88 14.64
CA TYR A 829 -2.17 -11.92 13.41
C TYR A 829 -2.85 -11.15 12.27
N GLN A 830 -2.06 -10.40 11.53
CA GLN A 830 -2.47 -9.62 10.36
C GLN A 830 -1.56 -9.96 9.17
N ILE A 831 -2.01 -9.70 7.93
CA ILE A 831 -1.15 -9.91 6.75
C ILE A 831 -0.51 -8.59 6.34
N LEU A 832 0.82 -8.56 6.31
CA LEU A 832 1.60 -7.44 5.76
C LEU A 832 2.17 -7.77 4.39
N ALA A 833 2.48 -6.72 3.62
CA ALA A 833 3.23 -6.78 2.39
C ALA A 833 4.26 -5.64 2.32
N GLY A 834 5.50 -5.95 1.95
CA GLY A 834 6.59 -5.01 1.72
C GLY A 834 7.10 -5.09 0.27
N GLY A 835 7.38 -3.94 -0.34
CA GLY A 835 7.85 -3.84 -1.73
C GLY A 835 9.28 -3.33 -1.81
N LEU A 836 10.12 -4.01 -2.60
CA LEU A 836 11.51 -3.62 -2.84
C LEU A 836 11.82 -3.64 -4.35
N ASP A 837 12.58 -2.66 -4.82
CA ASP A 837 13.16 -2.73 -6.16
C ASP A 837 14.58 -3.29 -6.09
N LEU A 838 14.81 -4.42 -6.77
CA LEU A 838 16.13 -5.05 -6.86
C LEU A 838 16.89 -4.64 -8.14
N SER A 839 16.34 -3.74 -8.96
CA SER A 839 16.99 -3.27 -10.19
C SER A 839 18.42 -2.73 -9.93
N PRO A 840 19.39 -2.99 -10.83
CA PRO A 840 20.81 -2.72 -10.61
C PRO A 840 21.24 -1.26 -10.79
#